data_AF-A0A1G9Z5S0-F1
#
_entry.id   AF-A0A1G9Z5S0-F1
#
_cell.length_a   1.000
_cell.length_b   1.000
_cell.length_c   1.000
_cell.angle_alpha   90.00
_cell.angle_beta   90.00
_cell.angle_gamma   90.00
#
_symmetry.space_group_name_H-M   'P 1'
#
loop_
_entity.id
_entity.type
_entity.pdbx_description
1 polymer ?
#
loop_
_entity_poly.entity_id
_entity_poly.type
_entity_poly.pdbx_seq_one_letter_code
_entity_poly.pdbx_strand_id
1 'polypeptide(L)'
;MATPQAFQAGGTALVRAVARPAAARLPWPDFDDRSFKTEELAEVTAGRLAWIRSVWRDPSLVQALHHASPVLAQEAEALIRAVAPSPRDVRRVGLSVARYLLRALHRPTPFGLFAGVAAASFGAPRAAWGEDHAVVARAGAEWLTKLIEQLERSGELLPLLSVVVNNTAFERDGSLIVPYQDDGPAGRRRAVEAAVDLSAPVRLVLRAAGAPVRVGELADKLAAEFPAVAPERVHGLLAGLVRRRVLITSLHVPATETDALGHLIAQLDGAGAGSIPLLAHMVRELRAVRVELELCGTAEGRDAAAARMRDLVPGLRRHPLALDLRLDADVVLPEAVAREVERAAALLTRLCARPYGTEAWTEYHQRFYERYGIGTMVPLLEVVADSGVGYPDGYPGVPAGARRRRLSPRDDVLVRLAQAAALDGRDEVVLTDEIVAGLDVGPQEPRVPAHLEVGVRLDAASLGDAARGQFTVEIMSVSRGAGVSSGRFLSVLAPAQRDLLQGELADLPTADAGTVAAQLSFPPLLPDTTHVTRTPRVLPLVISLQEHRAPDAAVLTPADLALACDGRRMYLAAPARSLRVEAVSMHALNLAEHTPPLARLITEVSRAQNAQVTVFDWGAAAVMPFLPRLRYGRIVLAPARWRLEAGDLPDRHRPGREWDAALSLWRERRRLPRHVHLVQDDRRLPLDLDQAGHHSLLRQHLDRAHAAVLTEAASLDADSWSGGRAHEIVVPLKAVRPAAWPALPAPTPSRVLSPDQIQTPAASSELLAALYGDPRRQDAILARHVPDLMRRLGSPSWCYIRFRDPQQHLRLRIALPDPDDFADTAHTISAWAHDLCAAGLLADLRYPTSYREMGRWGSGPAWEAAEDCFRADSRAVVAQLAQPVRPDPRPLVAAQFFAIAADFLGSPQAGARWLIDHIPPTAPAPVPRPQFAESVTLADPSGHWAALRSAPGGTAIVDAWTDRAAALAAYRPHLPGPHTDGIAADDVLTSLLHVHFVRHVAVNFPEEELCLYLARAAALAFTARTRRRP
;
A
#
# COMPACT_ATOMS: atom_id res chain seq x y z
N MET A 1 16.20 15.22 -23.59
CA MET A 1 14.80 15.53 -23.96
C MET A 1 14.05 15.89 -22.69
N ALA A 2 13.31 17.01 -22.65
CA ALA A 2 12.57 17.39 -21.45
C ALA A 2 11.59 16.27 -21.06
N THR A 3 11.71 15.72 -19.86
CA THR A 3 10.78 14.73 -19.33
C THR A 3 9.37 15.37 -19.36
N PRO A 4 8.37 14.74 -20.00
CA PRO A 4 7.01 15.30 -19.99
C PRO A 4 6.55 15.50 -18.55
N GLN A 5 5.89 16.63 -18.28
CA GLN A 5 5.39 16.94 -16.94
C GLN A 5 4.38 15.85 -16.53
N ALA A 6 4.76 15.04 -15.53
CA ALA A 6 3.93 13.94 -15.02
C ALA A 6 3.18 14.32 -13.74
N PHE A 7 3.75 15.25 -12.96
CA PHE A 7 3.20 15.73 -11.70
C PHE A 7 3.16 17.26 -11.67
N GLN A 8 2.23 17.78 -10.87
CA GLN A 8 2.09 19.18 -10.52
C GLN A 8 2.06 19.31 -8.99
N ALA A 9 2.81 20.27 -8.47
CA ALA A 9 2.81 20.60 -7.05
C ALA A 9 1.55 21.37 -6.66
N GLY A 10 1.10 21.14 -5.42
CA GLY A 10 0.13 22.02 -4.77
C GLY A 10 0.67 23.45 -4.59
N GLY A 11 -0.22 24.40 -4.31
CA GLY A 11 0.17 25.77 -3.96
C GLY A 11 0.75 25.87 -2.55
N THR A 12 0.49 24.85 -1.71
CA THR A 12 0.87 24.79 -0.31
C THR A 12 1.80 23.60 -0.05
N ALA A 13 2.79 23.79 0.82
CA ALA A 13 3.70 22.78 1.32
C ALA A 13 3.72 22.79 2.86
N LEU A 14 4.16 21.69 3.47
CA LEU A 14 4.41 21.62 4.91
C LEU A 14 5.91 21.73 5.18
N VAL A 15 6.33 22.72 5.96
CA VAL A 15 7.71 22.83 6.44
C VAL A 15 7.81 22.18 7.81
N ARG A 16 8.73 21.25 7.95
CA ARG A 16 9.16 20.67 9.22
C ARG A 16 10.51 21.25 9.55
N ALA A 17 10.71 21.78 10.75
CA ALA A 17 12.00 22.34 11.14
C ALA A 17 12.27 22.20 12.63
N VAL A 18 13.55 22.23 12.99
CA VAL A 18 13.96 22.28 14.39
C VAL A 18 13.49 23.59 15.04
N ALA A 19 13.01 23.47 16.27
CA ALA A 19 12.52 24.59 17.05
C ALA A 19 13.64 25.54 17.48
N ARG A 20 14.91 25.09 17.47
CA ARG A 20 16.05 25.89 17.95
C ARG A 20 17.34 25.56 17.17
N PRO A 21 17.90 26.51 16.41
CA PRO A 21 19.15 26.29 15.67
C PRO A 21 20.43 26.59 16.49
N ALA A 22 20.31 27.28 17.63
CA ALA A 22 21.43 28.02 18.23
C ALA A 22 22.10 27.40 19.48
N ALA A 23 21.84 26.14 19.86
CA ALA A 23 22.50 25.53 21.04
C ALA A 23 24.00 25.18 20.82
N ALA A 24 24.57 25.53 19.66
CA ALA A 24 25.81 24.99 19.10
C ALA A 24 27.15 25.57 19.63
N ARG A 25 27.22 26.09 20.86
CA ARG A 25 28.50 26.58 21.44
C ARG A 25 29.02 25.77 22.63
N LEU A 26 28.44 24.60 22.91
CA LEU A 26 28.94 23.73 23.97
C LEU A 26 30.08 22.84 23.46
N PRO A 27 31.24 22.77 24.16
CA PRO A 27 32.28 21.80 23.82
C PRO A 27 31.76 20.38 24.05
N TRP A 28 31.99 19.46 23.11
CA TRP A 28 31.52 18.07 23.21
C TRP A 28 32.55 17.22 23.95
N PRO A 29 32.30 16.80 25.20
CA PRO A 29 33.29 16.03 25.96
C PRO A 29 33.43 14.63 25.34
N ASP A 30 34.65 14.09 25.37
CA ASP A 30 34.87 12.69 25.00
C ASP A 30 34.25 11.78 26.07
N PHE A 31 33.31 10.92 25.66
CA PHE A 31 32.63 9.96 26.51
C PHE A 31 33.27 8.57 26.48
N ASP A 32 34.42 8.37 25.83
CA ASP A 32 35.11 7.09 25.85
C ASP A 32 36.15 7.03 26.97
N ASP A 33 35.90 6.19 27.98
CA ASP A 33 36.86 5.98 29.08
C ASP A 33 38.19 5.40 28.59
N ARG A 34 38.19 4.72 27.43
CA ARG A 34 39.40 4.10 26.84
C ARG A 34 40.37 5.15 26.29
N SER A 35 39.95 6.41 26.15
CA SER A 35 40.80 7.53 25.73
C SER A 35 41.70 8.05 26.86
N PHE A 36 41.41 7.71 28.12
CA PHE A 36 42.03 8.31 29.29
C PHE A 36 42.71 7.27 30.18
N LYS A 37 43.73 7.69 30.91
CA LYS A 37 44.34 6.86 31.97
C LYS A 37 43.41 6.80 33.18
N THR A 38 43.52 5.73 33.97
CA THR A 38 42.70 5.55 35.18
C THR A 38 42.77 6.73 36.15
N GLU A 39 43.96 7.36 36.27
CA GLU A 39 44.21 8.53 37.11
C GLU A 39 43.45 9.80 36.64
N GLU A 40 43.17 9.90 35.33
CA GLU A 40 42.49 11.05 34.69
C GLU A 40 40.96 10.92 34.74
N LEU A 41 40.43 9.70 34.97
CA LEU A 41 38.99 9.43 34.90
C LEU A 41 38.16 10.25 35.90
N ALA A 42 38.73 10.59 37.06
CA ALA A 42 38.04 11.43 38.04
C ALA A 42 37.80 12.84 37.49
N GLU A 43 38.83 13.46 36.91
CA GLU A 43 38.75 14.79 36.28
C GLU A 43 37.85 14.77 35.04
N VAL A 44 37.99 13.77 34.19
CA VAL A 44 37.15 13.59 32.99
C VAL A 44 35.68 13.40 33.36
N THR A 45 35.40 12.61 34.40
CA THR A 45 34.03 12.43 34.91
C THR A 45 33.48 13.75 35.44
N ALA A 46 34.27 14.55 36.17
CA ALA A 46 33.87 15.87 36.61
C ALA A 46 33.59 16.83 35.43
N GLY A 47 34.41 16.80 34.38
CA GLY A 47 34.21 17.57 33.16
C GLY A 47 32.94 17.18 32.40
N ARG A 48 32.68 15.88 32.24
CA ARG A 48 31.43 15.37 31.63
C ARG A 48 30.20 15.77 32.44
N LEU A 49 30.29 15.69 33.78
CA LEU A 49 29.21 16.14 34.66
C LEU A 49 28.99 17.66 34.55
N ALA A 50 30.05 18.45 34.47
CA ALA A 50 29.97 19.89 34.24
C ALA A 50 29.31 20.20 32.89
N TRP A 51 29.60 19.41 31.85
CA TRP A 51 28.92 19.51 30.57
C TRP A 51 27.43 19.18 30.68
N ILE A 52 27.05 18.08 31.34
CA ILE A 52 25.62 17.75 31.59
C ILE A 52 24.95 18.91 32.34
N ARG A 53 25.59 19.47 33.37
CA ARG A 53 25.09 20.66 34.09
C ARG A 53 24.91 21.86 33.17
N SER A 54 25.82 22.07 32.21
CA SER A 54 25.73 23.17 31.24
C SER A 54 24.54 23.00 30.29
N VAL A 55 24.27 21.77 29.84
CA VAL A 55 23.09 21.44 29.03
C VAL A 55 21.81 21.71 29.83
N TRP A 56 21.81 21.37 31.13
CA TRP A 56 20.69 21.61 32.04
C TRP A 56 20.44 23.08 32.40
N ARG A 57 21.30 24.02 31.97
CA ARG A 57 21.05 25.46 32.10
C ARG A 57 20.08 25.99 31.07
N ASP A 58 19.82 25.26 29.98
CA ASP A 58 18.79 25.62 29.00
C ASP A 58 17.44 25.02 29.42
N PRO A 59 16.50 25.82 29.97
CA PRO A 59 15.24 25.31 30.50
C PRO A 59 14.39 24.64 29.44
N SER A 60 14.49 25.09 28.18
CA SER A 60 13.69 24.57 27.09
C SER A 60 14.11 23.17 26.66
N LEU A 61 15.42 22.90 26.65
CA LEU A 61 15.97 21.61 26.27
C LEU A 61 15.69 20.59 27.36
N VAL A 62 15.79 21.01 28.62
CA VAL A 62 15.39 20.23 29.78
C VAL A 62 13.91 19.85 29.67
N GLN A 63 13.02 20.78 29.34
CA GLN A 63 11.60 20.49 29.13
C GLN A 63 11.36 19.51 27.97
N ALA A 64 12.05 19.68 26.85
CA ALA A 64 11.97 18.77 25.72
C ALA A 64 12.42 17.34 26.11
N LEU A 65 13.46 17.23 26.94
CA LEU A 65 13.96 15.98 27.49
C LEU A 65 12.98 15.33 28.48
N HIS A 66 12.38 16.09 29.41
CA HIS A 66 11.36 15.57 30.32
C HIS A 66 10.17 14.99 29.57
N HIS A 67 9.76 15.62 28.47
CA HIS A 67 8.69 15.10 27.63
C HIS A 67 9.12 13.84 26.85
N ALA A 68 10.25 13.90 26.16
CA ALA A 68 10.67 12.83 25.26
C ALA A 68 11.23 11.58 25.96
N SER A 69 11.88 11.76 27.11
CA SER A 69 12.45 10.68 27.91
C SER A 69 12.46 11.06 29.41
N PRO A 70 11.30 10.94 30.10
CA PRO A 70 11.19 11.28 31.51
C PRO A 70 12.24 10.58 32.39
N VAL A 71 12.52 9.31 32.09
CA VAL A 71 13.53 8.50 32.80
C VAL A 71 14.93 9.09 32.64
N LEU A 72 15.34 9.45 31.42
CA LEU A 72 16.65 10.05 31.18
C LEU A 72 16.78 11.40 31.89
N ALA A 73 15.73 12.21 31.87
CA ALA A 73 15.72 13.50 32.53
C ALA A 73 15.92 13.35 34.06
N GLN A 74 15.18 12.43 34.69
CA GLN A 74 15.33 12.11 36.12
C GLN A 74 16.72 11.57 36.46
N GLU A 75 17.26 10.66 35.64
CA GLU A 75 18.61 10.13 35.82
C GLU A 75 19.68 11.24 35.77
N ALA A 76 19.56 12.18 34.82
CA ALA A 76 20.48 13.31 34.71
C ALA A 76 20.38 14.28 35.88
N GLU A 77 19.17 14.60 36.35
CA GLU A 77 18.97 15.44 37.54
C GLU A 77 19.55 14.82 38.80
N ALA A 78 19.35 13.50 38.98
CA ALA A 78 19.94 12.75 40.09
C ALA A 78 21.47 12.82 40.05
N LEU A 79 22.07 12.65 38.87
CA LEU A 79 23.53 12.77 38.69
C LEU A 79 24.04 14.18 38.98
N ILE A 80 23.31 15.22 38.56
CA ILE A 80 23.69 16.62 38.79
C ILE A 80 23.77 16.93 40.29
N ARG A 81 22.83 16.39 41.09
CA ARG A 81 22.72 16.58 42.55
C ARG A 81 23.62 15.66 43.37
N ALA A 82 24.10 14.57 42.79
CA ALA A 82 24.94 13.59 43.48
C ALA A 82 26.29 14.20 43.91
N VAL A 83 26.73 13.89 45.13
CA VAL A 83 28.02 14.35 45.68
C VAL A 83 29.20 13.61 45.01
N ALA A 84 29.05 12.30 44.75
CA ALA A 84 30.05 11.46 44.09
C ALA A 84 29.37 10.49 43.09
N PRO A 85 28.98 10.95 41.89
CA PRO A 85 28.30 10.10 40.93
C PRO A 85 29.24 9.05 40.32
N SER A 86 28.68 7.89 40.03
CA SER A 86 29.34 6.78 39.32
C SER A 86 29.84 7.25 37.93
N PRO A 87 31.14 7.08 37.60
CA PRO A 87 31.68 7.41 36.27
C PRO A 87 30.93 6.73 35.12
N ARG A 88 30.51 5.48 35.34
CA ARG A 88 29.73 4.70 34.37
C ARG A 88 28.38 5.36 34.07
N ASP A 89 27.70 5.88 35.08
CA ASP A 89 26.39 6.49 34.91
C ASP A 89 26.49 7.88 34.27
N VAL A 90 27.49 8.69 34.67
CA VAL A 90 27.79 9.96 34.00
C VAL A 90 28.04 9.76 32.51
N ARG A 91 28.84 8.73 32.14
CA ARG A 91 29.09 8.37 30.74
C ARG A 91 27.81 7.95 29.99
N ARG A 92 27.03 7.03 30.57
CA ARG A 92 25.80 6.50 29.96
C ARG A 92 24.77 7.60 29.73
N VAL A 93 24.52 8.43 30.74
CA VAL A 93 23.55 9.52 30.66
C VAL A 93 24.06 10.61 29.71
N GLY A 94 25.34 10.98 29.81
CA GLY A 94 25.95 11.98 28.91
C GLY A 94 25.84 11.61 27.43
N LEU A 95 26.10 10.36 27.05
CA LEU A 95 25.92 9.86 25.68
C LEU A 95 24.46 9.93 25.20
N SER A 96 23.50 9.68 26.09
CA SER A 96 22.08 9.79 25.77
C SER A 96 21.66 11.25 25.61
N VAL A 97 22.11 12.13 26.50
CA VAL A 97 21.89 13.58 26.43
C VAL A 97 22.48 14.15 25.13
N ALA A 98 23.69 13.75 24.75
CA ALA A 98 24.34 14.18 23.51
C ALA A 98 23.51 13.85 22.26
N ARG A 99 22.92 12.64 22.20
CA ARG A 99 22.02 12.26 21.09
C ARG A 99 20.78 13.15 21.01
N TYR A 100 20.18 13.49 22.15
CA TYR A 100 19.01 14.37 22.17
C TYR A 100 19.36 15.81 21.84
N LEU A 101 20.53 16.30 22.25
CA LEU A 101 21.01 17.63 21.85
C LEU A 101 21.25 17.70 20.33
N LEU A 102 21.92 16.70 19.74
CA LEU A 102 22.09 16.60 18.29
C LEU A 102 20.75 16.50 17.55
N ARG A 103 19.78 15.79 18.12
CA ARG A 103 18.40 15.78 17.60
C ARG A 103 17.79 17.18 17.61
N ALA A 104 17.87 17.88 18.74
CA ALA A 104 17.29 19.20 18.91
C ALA A 104 17.81 20.22 17.90
N LEU A 105 19.08 20.08 17.52
CA LEU A 105 19.79 21.00 16.63
C LEU A 105 19.56 20.69 15.15
N HIS A 106 19.40 19.42 14.78
CA HIS A 106 19.57 19.02 13.38
C HIS A 106 18.50 18.08 12.82
N ARG A 107 17.58 17.54 13.62
CA ARG A 107 16.55 16.61 13.12
C ARG A 107 15.21 17.33 12.95
N PRO A 108 14.77 17.66 11.72
CA PRO A 108 13.51 18.37 11.48
C PRO A 108 12.26 17.53 11.74
N THR A 109 12.37 16.21 11.94
CA THR A 109 11.21 15.33 12.19
C THR A 109 10.42 15.77 13.43
N PRO A 110 9.15 16.21 13.30
CA PRO A 110 8.36 16.75 14.41
C PRO A 110 8.27 15.76 15.58
N PHE A 111 8.64 16.21 16.77
CA PHE A 111 8.59 15.41 17.98
C PHE A 111 8.63 16.28 19.23
N GLY A 112 7.50 16.37 19.92
CA GLY A 112 7.38 17.13 21.15
C GLY A 112 7.79 18.58 20.94
N LEU A 113 8.80 19.02 21.69
CA LEU A 113 9.32 20.38 21.67
C LEU A 113 10.61 20.56 20.85
N PHE A 114 11.13 19.50 20.23
CA PHE A 114 12.40 19.55 19.48
C PHE A 114 12.23 20.14 18.07
N ALA A 115 11.15 19.77 17.40
CA ALA A 115 10.86 20.16 16.03
C ALA A 115 9.36 20.25 15.84
N GLY A 116 8.95 21.17 14.97
CA GLY A 116 7.55 21.48 14.71
C GLY A 116 7.24 21.60 13.23
N VAL A 117 6.06 22.12 12.95
CA VAL A 117 5.52 22.30 11.60
C VAL A 117 5.03 23.72 11.36
N ALA A 118 5.16 24.19 10.13
CA ALA A 118 4.52 25.38 9.59
C ALA A 118 4.05 25.11 8.17
N ALA A 119 3.10 25.88 7.67
CA ALA A 119 2.77 25.87 6.24
C ALA A 119 3.73 26.79 5.47
N ALA A 120 4.00 26.44 4.22
CA ALA A 120 4.65 27.31 3.25
C ALA A 120 3.82 27.38 1.97
N SER A 121 3.99 28.45 1.22
CA SER A 121 3.44 28.58 -0.13
C SER A 121 4.56 28.77 -1.16
N PHE A 122 4.21 28.69 -2.45
CA PHE A 122 5.13 29.00 -3.54
C PHE A 122 4.81 30.35 -4.17
N GLY A 123 5.82 31.19 -4.39
CA GLY A 123 5.65 32.54 -4.93
C GLY A 123 6.87 33.44 -4.74
N ALA A 124 6.63 34.72 -4.43
CA ALA A 124 7.68 35.69 -4.15
C ALA A 124 8.43 35.31 -2.86
N PRO A 125 9.76 35.07 -2.91
CA PRO A 125 10.50 34.46 -1.82
C PRO A 125 10.49 35.28 -0.54
N ARG A 126 10.16 34.64 0.59
CA ARG A 126 10.21 35.22 1.93
C ARG A 126 10.36 34.13 2.97
N ALA A 127 11.19 34.37 3.99
CA ALA A 127 11.27 33.51 5.16
C ALA A 127 11.41 34.39 6.39
N ALA A 128 10.40 34.39 7.25
CA ALA A 128 10.44 35.01 8.56
C ALA A 128 10.26 33.91 9.62
N TRP A 129 11.15 33.88 10.60
CA TRP A 129 11.15 32.92 11.70
C TRP A 129 11.15 33.68 13.01
N GLY A 130 10.13 33.45 13.83
CA GLY A 130 10.08 33.98 15.20
C GLY A 130 10.42 32.92 16.24
N GLU A 131 10.21 33.27 17.51
CA GLU A 131 10.46 32.41 18.67
C GLU A 131 9.17 31.97 19.38
N ASP A 132 8.02 32.55 19.02
CA ASP A 132 6.72 32.35 19.68
C ASP A 132 6.00 31.10 19.17
N HIS A 133 6.72 29.98 19.18
CA HIS A 133 6.19 28.68 18.76
C HIS A 133 5.03 28.24 19.67
N ALA A 134 3.92 27.81 19.08
CA ALA A 134 2.75 27.39 19.84
C ALA A 134 2.75 25.88 20.08
N VAL A 135 2.61 25.48 21.35
CA VAL A 135 2.49 24.08 21.74
C VAL A 135 1.04 23.65 21.60
N VAL A 136 0.79 22.57 20.85
CA VAL A 136 -0.51 21.92 20.76
C VAL A 136 -0.45 20.63 21.58
N ALA A 137 -1.04 20.69 22.79
CA ALA A 137 -1.07 19.58 23.72
C ALA A 137 -2.33 18.73 23.56
N ARG A 138 -2.16 17.41 23.63
CA ARG A 138 -3.25 16.42 23.65
C ARG A 138 -2.99 15.38 24.72
N ALA A 139 -4.05 14.67 25.11
CA ALA A 139 -3.91 13.51 25.96
C ALA A 139 -3.14 12.37 25.24
N GLY A 140 -2.15 11.80 25.92
CA GLY A 140 -1.29 10.75 25.41
C GLY A 140 -2.03 9.42 25.25
N ALA A 141 -1.61 8.64 24.26
CA ALA A 141 -2.30 7.42 23.86
C ALA A 141 -2.35 6.36 24.98
N GLU A 142 -1.22 6.09 25.65
CA GLU A 142 -1.18 5.13 26.77
C GLU A 142 -2.14 5.52 27.90
N TRP A 143 -2.18 6.82 28.24
CA TRP A 143 -3.05 7.36 29.28
C TRP A 143 -4.53 7.21 28.91
N LEU A 144 -4.91 7.61 27.69
CA LEU A 144 -6.29 7.48 27.20
C LEU A 144 -6.74 6.01 27.16
N THR A 145 -5.91 5.10 26.66
CA THR A 145 -6.25 3.67 26.61
C THR A 145 -6.51 3.12 28.00
N LYS A 146 -5.61 3.35 28.97
CA LYS A 146 -5.77 2.89 30.35
C LYS A 146 -7.00 3.50 31.02
N LEU A 147 -7.27 4.79 30.79
CA LEU A 147 -8.46 5.47 31.30
C LEU A 147 -9.75 4.84 30.76
N ILE A 148 -9.83 4.61 29.44
CA ILE A 148 -11.01 3.99 28.82
C ILE A 148 -11.22 2.58 29.39
N GLU A 149 -10.15 1.77 29.51
CA GLU A 149 -10.28 0.45 30.12
C GLU A 149 -10.75 0.50 31.59
N GLN A 150 -10.38 1.53 32.37
CA GLN A 150 -10.90 1.72 33.73
C GLN A 150 -12.41 2.06 33.71
N LEU A 151 -12.82 2.94 32.80
CA LEU A 151 -14.23 3.34 32.63
C LEU A 151 -15.10 2.16 32.16
N GLU A 152 -14.63 1.35 31.22
CA GLU A 152 -15.35 0.17 30.69
C GLU A 152 -15.53 -0.95 31.73
N ARG A 153 -14.70 -0.96 32.80
CA ARG A 153 -14.84 -1.91 33.92
C ARG A 153 -15.89 -1.49 34.96
N SER A 154 -16.43 -0.27 34.87
CA SER A 154 -17.47 0.19 35.81
C SER A 154 -18.82 -0.45 35.49
N GLY A 155 -19.34 -1.23 36.43
CA GLY A 155 -20.65 -1.89 36.30
C GLY A 155 -21.83 -0.92 36.25
N GLU A 156 -21.69 0.28 36.81
CA GLU A 156 -22.72 1.33 36.77
C GLU A 156 -22.69 2.14 35.46
N LEU A 157 -21.48 2.41 34.93
CA LEU A 157 -21.34 3.20 33.70
C LEU A 157 -21.60 2.37 32.45
N LEU A 158 -21.08 1.14 32.39
CA LEU A 158 -21.11 0.33 31.18
C LEU A 158 -22.54 0.18 30.60
N PRO A 159 -23.61 -0.09 31.38
CA PRO A 159 -24.99 -0.15 30.89
C PRO A 159 -25.47 1.13 30.19
N LEU A 160 -24.89 2.30 30.53
CA LEU A 160 -25.28 3.61 30.01
C LEU A 160 -24.54 3.96 28.71
N LEU A 161 -23.44 3.27 28.42
CA LEU A 161 -22.65 3.50 27.21
C LEU A 161 -23.30 2.87 26.00
N SER A 162 -23.13 3.51 24.84
CA SER A 162 -23.48 2.91 23.56
C SER A 162 -22.34 2.02 23.05
N VAL A 163 -22.69 0.93 22.39
CA VAL A 163 -21.78 0.01 21.72
C VAL A 163 -22.19 -0.23 20.27
N VAL A 164 -21.22 -0.58 19.44
CA VAL A 164 -21.43 -1.15 18.09
C VAL A 164 -20.63 -2.44 17.95
N VAL A 165 -21.07 -3.32 17.06
CA VAL A 165 -20.27 -4.48 16.64
C VAL A 165 -18.99 -4.03 15.93
N ASN A 166 -17.89 -4.74 16.18
CA ASN A 166 -16.67 -4.57 15.42
C ASN A 166 -16.90 -5.01 13.96
N ASN A 167 -16.92 -4.05 13.04
CA ASN A 167 -17.21 -4.26 11.63
C ASN A 167 -16.11 -5.01 10.83
N THR A 168 -15.05 -5.45 11.49
CA THR A 168 -14.03 -6.36 10.93
C THR A 168 -14.17 -7.80 11.43
N ALA A 169 -15.08 -8.05 12.37
CA ALA A 169 -15.35 -9.40 12.85
C ALA A 169 -16.15 -10.20 11.81
N PHE A 170 -15.88 -11.51 11.71
CA PHE A 170 -16.51 -12.39 10.74
C PHE A 170 -16.79 -13.78 11.32
N GLU A 171 -17.73 -14.53 10.75
CA GLU A 171 -18.07 -15.88 11.16
C GLU A 171 -17.12 -16.90 10.49
N ARG A 172 -16.57 -17.83 11.29
CA ARG A 172 -15.80 -19.00 10.83
C ARG A 172 -16.17 -20.21 11.67
N ASP A 173 -16.72 -21.25 11.04
CA ASP A 173 -17.09 -22.52 11.68
C ASP A 173 -17.89 -22.35 13.00
N GLY A 174 -18.99 -21.60 12.94
CA GLY A 174 -19.84 -21.34 14.11
C GLY A 174 -19.20 -20.48 15.22
N SER A 175 -18.03 -19.90 14.98
CA SER A 175 -17.36 -18.94 15.86
C SER A 175 -17.32 -17.55 15.23
N LEU A 176 -17.42 -16.52 16.05
CA LEU A 176 -17.09 -15.16 15.66
C LEU A 176 -15.59 -14.92 15.86
N ILE A 177 -14.92 -14.53 14.78
CA ILE A 177 -13.52 -14.18 14.77
C ILE A 177 -13.41 -12.66 14.89
N VAL A 178 -12.73 -12.20 15.94
CA VAL A 178 -12.32 -10.80 16.09
C VAL A 178 -10.84 -10.71 15.73
N PRO A 179 -10.49 -10.15 14.56
CA PRO A 179 -9.10 -10.03 14.16
C PRO A 179 -8.37 -8.95 14.98
N TYR A 180 -7.04 -8.91 14.86
CA TYR A 180 -6.18 -7.82 15.34
C TYR A 180 -6.17 -7.60 16.85
N GLN A 181 -6.30 -8.68 17.63
CA GLN A 181 -6.20 -8.62 19.09
C GLN A 181 -4.75 -8.51 19.58
N ASP A 182 -4.60 -8.12 20.84
CA ASP A 182 -3.31 -8.02 21.53
C ASP A 182 -2.88 -9.38 22.09
N ASP A 183 -1.67 -9.85 21.73
CA ASP A 183 -1.09 -11.14 22.13
C ASP A 183 -0.09 -11.02 23.33
N GLY A 184 -0.10 -9.89 24.04
CA GLY A 184 0.64 -9.74 25.31
C GLY A 184 2.01 -9.04 25.25
N PRO A 185 2.83 -9.10 26.32
CA PRO A 185 3.82 -8.07 26.68
C PRO A 185 5.19 -8.14 25.96
N ALA A 186 5.26 -8.68 24.75
CA ALA A 186 6.48 -8.64 23.94
C ALA A 186 6.35 -7.54 22.88
N GLY A 187 7.30 -6.61 22.82
CA GLY A 187 7.32 -5.42 21.94
C GLY A 187 7.36 -5.67 20.42
N ARG A 188 6.89 -6.83 19.95
CA ARG A 188 6.57 -7.17 18.56
C ARG A 188 5.16 -7.76 18.54
N ARG A 189 4.13 -6.91 18.53
CA ARG A 189 2.74 -7.39 18.52
C ARG A 189 2.42 -8.01 17.16
N ARG A 190 2.06 -9.29 17.15
CA ARG A 190 1.51 -9.98 15.99
C ARG A 190 0.01 -9.67 15.94
N ALA A 191 -0.55 -9.51 14.74
CA ALA A 191 -2.00 -9.53 14.56
C ALA A 191 -2.48 -10.96 14.88
N VAL A 192 -3.12 -11.15 16.03
CA VAL A 192 -3.76 -12.42 16.40
C VAL A 192 -5.28 -12.31 16.32
N GLU A 193 -5.93 -13.46 16.17
CA GLU A 193 -7.38 -13.58 16.13
C GLU A 193 -7.88 -14.08 17.49
N ALA A 194 -8.95 -13.49 18.00
CA ALA A 194 -9.73 -14.09 19.08
C ALA A 194 -10.98 -14.75 18.52
N ALA A 195 -11.23 -16.00 18.92
CA ALA A 195 -12.47 -16.70 18.64
C ALA A 195 -13.44 -16.57 19.82
N VAL A 196 -14.72 -16.37 19.51
CA VAL A 196 -15.84 -16.37 20.45
C VAL A 196 -16.94 -17.25 19.90
N ASP A 197 -17.41 -18.22 20.67
CA ASP A 197 -18.51 -19.10 20.26
C ASP A 197 -19.75 -18.28 19.87
N LEU A 198 -20.28 -18.53 18.67
CA LEU A 198 -21.42 -17.78 18.13
C LEU A 198 -22.76 -18.34 18.62
N SER A 199 -22.90 -18.38 19.94
CA SER A 199 -24.13 -18.81 20.63
C SER A 199 -25.33 -17.92 20.31
N ALA A 200 -26.55 -18.40 20.55
CA ALA A 200 -27.77 -17.63 20.31
C ALA A 200 -27.79 -16.25 21.00
N PRO A 201 -27.36 -16.09 22.27
CA PRO A 201 -27.19 -14.78 22.90
C PRO A 201 -26.23 -13.85 22.16
N VAL A 202 -25.09 -14.36 21.68
CA VAL A 202 -24.12 -13.56 20.92
C VAL A 202 -24.72 -13.14 19.57
N ARG A 203 -25.38 -14.05 18.84
CA ARG A 203 -26.08 -13.69 17.57
C ARG A 203 -27.15 -12.63 17.77
N LEU A 204 -27.86 -12.63 18.90
CA LEU A 204 -28.81 -11.57 19.23
C LEU A 204 -28.11 -10.23 19.43
N VAL A 205 -27.01 -10.21 20.19
CA VAL A 205 -26.20 -9.00 20.43
C VAL A 205 -25.64 -8.43 19.12
N LEU A 206 -25.06 -9.26 18.25
CA LEU A 206 -24.48 -8.80 16.98
C LEU A 206 -25.53 -8.13 16.08
N ARG A 207 -26.73 -8.71 15.98
CA ARG A 207 -27.85 -8.14 15.21
C ARG A 207 -28.30 -6.81 15.80
N ALA A 208 -28.46 -6.74 17.13
CA ALA A 208 -28.94 -5.53 17.81
C ALA A 208 -27.90 -4.40 17.82
N ALA A 209 -26.60 -4.73 17.80
CA ALA A 209 -25.49 -3.77 17.84
C ALA A 209 -24.91 -3.44 16.44
N GLY A 210 -25.64 -3.74 15.36
CA GLY A 210 -25.27 -3.30 14.00
C GLY A 210 -25.28 -1.77 13.83
N ALA A 211 -25.99 -1.06 14.73
CA ALA A 211 -25.94 0.38 14.91
C ALA A 211 -25.76 0.69 16.41
N PRO A 212 -25.35 1.92 16.78
CA PRO A 212 -25.15 2.30 18.17
C PRO A 212 -26.37 1.99 19.05
N VAL A 213 -26.16 1.16 20.08
CA VAL A 213 -27.21 0.73 21.04
C VAL A 213 -26.63 0.76 22.45
N ARG A 214 -27.44 1.12 23.46
CA ARG A 214 -26.96 1.11 24.86
C ARG A 214 -26.77 -0.31 25.36
N VAL A 215 -25.74 -0.54 26.18
CA VAL A 215 -25.48 -1.86 26.78
C VAL A 215 -26.65 -2.30 27.67
N GLY A 216 -27.31 -1.39 28.38
CA GLY A 216 -28.50 -1.68 29.18
C GLY A 216 -29.66 -2.20 28.32
N GLU A 217 -29.90 -1.59 27.15
CA GLU A 217 -30.92 -2.07 26.22
C GLU A 217 -30.59 -3.45 25.64
N LEU A 218 -29.30 -3.77 25.43
CA LEU A 218 -28.88 -5.11 25.07
C LEU A 218 -29.12 -6.11 26.20
N ALA A 219 -28.88 -5.70 27.45
CA ALA A 219 -29.15 -6.53 28.63
C ALA A 219 -30.65 -6.83 28.76
N ASP A 220 -31.50 -5.82 28.58
CA ASP A 220 -32.97 -5.98 28.61
C ASP A 220 -33.46 -6.93 27.51
N LYS A 221 -32.95 -6.78 26.28
CA LYS A 221 -33.27 -7.69 25.17
C LYS A 221 -32.83 -9.13 25.45
N LEU A 222 -31.65 -9.32 26.03
CA LEU A 222 -31.16 -10.64 26.41
C LEU A 222 -31.98 -11.25 27.54
N ALA A 223 -32.37 -10.45 28.53
CA ALA A 223 -33.21 -10.92 29.63
C ALA A 223 -34.63 -11.30 29.15
N ALA A 224 -35.18 -10.57 28.18
CA ALA A 224 -36.47 -10.88 27.56
C ALA A 224 -36.44 -12.18 26.75
N GLU A 225 -35.40 -12.40 25.95
CA GLU A 225 -35.26 -13.60 25.11
C GLU A 225 -34.83 -14.84 25.93
N PHE A 226 -34.03 -14.64 26.98
CA PHE A 226 -33.47 -15.71 27.81
C PHE A 226 -33.81 -15.52 29.31
N PRO A 227 -35.10 -15.59 29.70
CA PRO A 227 -35.56 -15.23 31.05
C PRO A 227 -35.06 -16.17 32.16
N ALA A 228 -34.61 -17.38 31.80
CA ALA A 228 -34.02 -18.33 32.74
C ALA A 228 -32.56 -18.02 33.12
N VAL A 229 -31.93 -17.02 32.48
CA VAL A 229 -30.53 -16.65 32.72
C VAL A 229 -30.46 -15.52 33.75
N ALA A 230 -29.65 -15.72 34.79
CA ALA A 230 -29.43 -14.70 35.82
C ALA A 230 -28.86 -13.39 35.23
N PRO A 231 -29.33 -12.20 35.66
CA PRO A 231 -28.88 -10.91 35.14
C PRO A 231 -27.36 -10.74 35.18
N GLU A 232 -26.68 -11.25 36.20
CA GLU A 232 -25.23 -11.15 36.37
C GLU A 232 -24.48 -11.84 35.23
N ARG A 233 -25.03 -12.95 34.71
CA ARG A 233 -24.45 -13.68 33.58
C ARG A 233 -24.64 -12.93 32.26
N VAL A 234 -25.76 -12.22 32.10
CA VAL A 234 -26.01 -11.31 30.95
C VAL A 234 -25.01 -10.16 30.95
N HIS A 235 -24.85 -9.48 32.09
CA HIS A 235 -23.88 -8.39 32.24
C HIS A 235 -22.44 -8.89 32.04
N GLY A 236 -22.09 -10.05 32.60
CA GLY A 236 -20.79 -10.69 32.41
C GLY A 236 -20.49 -11.04 30.94
N LEU A 237 -21.50 -11.51 30.19
CA LEU A 237 -21.38 -11.73 28.74
C LEU A 237 -21.07 -10.42 28.01
N LEU A 238 -21.88 -9.37 28.22
CA LEU A 238 -21.72 -8.08 27.53
C LEU A 238 -20.37 -7.42 27.85
N ALA A 239 -19.96 -7.43 29.13
CA ALA A 239 -18.63 -6.95 29.53
C ALA A 239 -17.50 -7.79 28.90
N GLY A 240 -17.70 -9.10 28.78
CA GLY A 240 -16.79 -10.01 28.09
C GLY A 240 -16.62 -9.67 26.60
N LEU A 241 -17.72 -9.36 25.91
CA LEU A 241 -17.74 -8.97 24.50
C LEU A 241 -17.05 -7.61 24.26
N VAL A 242 -17.23 -6.64 25.16
CA VAL A 242 -16.51 -5.36 25.13
C VAL A 242 -15.01 -5.56 25.33
N ARG A 243 -14.61 -6.33 26.36
CA ARG A 243 -13.20 -6.61 26.65
C ARG A 243 -12.48 -7.31 25.50
N ARG A 244 -13.19 -8.18 24.75
CA ARG A 244 -12.65 -8.89 23.57
C ARG A 244 -12.81 -8.10 22.26
N ARG A 245 -13.21 -6.83 22.32
CA ARG A 245 -13.42 -5.96 21.14
C ARG A 245 -14.41 -6.53 20.12
N VAL A 246 -15.32 -7.42 20.55
CA VAL A 246 -16.50 -7.80 19.74
C VAL A 246 -17.44 -6.60 19.66
N LEU A 247 -17.62 -5.94 20.81
CA LEU A 247 -18.33 -4.67 20.95
C LEU A 247 -17.32 -3.56 21.20
N ILE A 248 -17.51 -2.44 20.52
CA ILE A 248 -16.69 -1.24 20.68
C ILE A 248 -17.58 -0.20 21.37
N THR A 249 -17.14 0.32 22.51
CA THR A 249 -17.90 1.34 23.25
C THR A 249 -17.72 2.72 22.61
N SER A 250 -18.67 3.62 22.86
CA SER A 250 -18.61 5.00 22.38
C SER A 250 -17.46 5.83 22.97
N LEU A 251 -16.82 5.34 24.03
CA LEU A 251 -15.60 5.93 24.61
C LEU A 251 -14.41 5.86 23.64
N HIS A 252 -14.41 4.88 22.73
CA HIS A 252 -13.41 4.76 21.68
C HIS A 252 -13.68 5.73 20.54
N VAL A 253 -13.00 6.87 20.61
CA VAL A 253 -13.05 7.92 19.60
C VAL A 253 -12.50 7.46 18.24
N PRO A 254 -13.20 7.74 17.12
CA PRO A 254 -12.68 7.47 15.79
C PRO A 254 -11.38 8.24 15.48
N ALA A 255 -10.52 7.69 14.61
CA ALA A 255 -9.24 8.32 14.27
C ALA A 255 -9.40 9.64 13.50
N THR A 256 -10.57 9.88 12.88
CA THR A 256 -10.89 11.19 12.27
C THR A 256 -11.10 12.32 13.28
N GLU A 257 -11.30 11.99 14.56
CA GLU A 257 -11.51 12.97 15.62
C GLU A 257 -10.19 13.24 16.37
N THR A 258 -9.79 14.51 16.35
CA THR A 258 -8.48 14.96 16.84
C THR A 258 -8.52 15.36 18.32
N ASP A 259 -9.67 15.77 18.86
CA ASP A 259 -9.89 16.02 20.29
C ASP A 259 -10.43 14.78 21.00
N ALA A 260 -9.52 13.85 21.27
CA ALA A 260 -9.82 12.57 21.90
C ALA A 260 -10.46 12.70 23.29
N LEU A 261 -9.91 13.58 24.12
CA LEU A 261 -10.35 13.77 25.50
C LEU A 261 -11.69 14.52 25.52
N GLY A 262 -11.86 15.52 24.65
CA GLY A 262 -13.13 16.19 24.48
C GLY A 262 -14.26 15.26 24.07
N HIS A 263 -14.01 14.36 23.11
CA HIS A 263 -14.96 13.30 22.72
C HIS A 263 -15.29 12.41 23.92
N LEU A 264 -14.28 11.92 24.64
CA LEU A 264 -14.49 11.06 25.81
C LEU A 264 -15.38 11.74 26.86
N ILE A 265 -15.09 13.00 27.19
CA ILE A 265 -15.89 13.77 28.17
C ILE A 265 -17.32 13.94 27.68
N ALA A 266 -17.53 14.26 26.39
CA ALA A 266 -18.87 14.39 25.83
C ALA A 266 -19.69 13.08 25.94
N GLN A 267 -19.04 11.92 25.76
CA GLN A 267 -19.69 10.62 25.95
C GLN A 267 -20.02 10.34 27.41
N LEU A 268 -19.12 10.68 28.35
CA LEU A 268 -19.36 10.56 29.78
C LEU A 268 -20.51 11.47 30.24
N ASP A 269 -20.59 12.69 29.71
CA ASP A 269 -21.67 13.64 30.00
C ASP A 269 -23.01 13.14 29.45
N GLY A 270 -23.03 12.63 28.21
CA GLY A 270 -24.21 12.02 27.61
C GLY A 270 -24.71 10.77 28.34
N ALA A 271 -23.81 10.03 28.99
CA ALA A 271 -24.14 8.90 29.86
C ALA A 271 -24.47 9.30 31.31
N GLY A 272 -24.40 10.58 31.67
CA GLY A 272 -24.65 11.04 33.03
C GLY A 272 -23.61 10.56 34.05
N ALA A 273 -22.39 10.22 33.61
CA ALA A 273 -21.34 9.62 34.45
C ALA A 273 -20.94 10.51 35.65
N GLY A 274 -21.10 11.83 35.53
CA GLY A 274 -20.83 12.78 36.62
C GLY A 274 -21.78 12.63 37.82
N SER A 275 -22.93 11.99 37.64
CA SER A 275 -23.90 11.71 38.71
C SER A 275 -23.66 10.36 39.40
N ILE A 276 -22.78 9.51 38.84
CA ILE A 276 -22.39 8.23 39.44
C ILE A 276 -21.39 8.53 40.57
N PRO A 277 -21.70 8.21 41.85
CA PRO A 277 -20.88 8.64 42.99
C PRO A 277 -19.40 8.26 42.88
N LEU A 278 -19.11 7.05 42.38
CA LEU A 278 -17.75 6.54 42.21
C LEU A 278 -16.98 7.20 41.06
N LEU A 279 -17.66 7.85 40.12
CA LEU A 279 -17.04 8.47 38.93
C LEU A 279 -17.09 9.99 38.94
N ALA A 280 -17.94 10.59 39.79
CA ALA A 280 -18.15 12.03 39.87
C ALA A 280 -16.84 12.83 40.03
N HIS A 281 -15.94 12.35 40.89
CA HIS A 281 -14.62 12.98 41.04
C HIS A 281 -13.80 12.86 39.76
N MET A 282 -13.65 11.66 39.21
CA MET A 282 -12.88 11.43 37.98
C MET A 282 -13.40 12.28 36.82
N VAL A 283 -14.72 12.40 36.61
CA VAL A 283 -15.29 13.24 35.55
C VAL A 283 -14.93 14.72 35.74
N ARG A 284 -14.99 15.24 36.98
CA ARG A 284 -14.54 16.62 37.28
C ARG A 284 -13.05 16.81 36.97
N GLU A 285 -12.22 15.86 37.37
CA GLU A 285 -10.78 15.91 37.09
C GLU A 285 -10.49 15.85 35.60
N LEU A 286 -11.20 15.03 34.81
CA LEU A 286 -11.04 14.98 33.36
C LEU A 286 -11.39 16.32 32.69
N ARG A 287 -12.43 17.00 33.17
CA ARG A 287 -12.77 18.36 32.71
C ARG A 287 -11.67 19.36 33.06
N ALA A 288 -11.09 19.26 34.27
CA ALA A 288 -9.94 20.08 34.66
C ALA A 288 -8.73 19.81 33.76
N VAL A 289 -8.41 18.54 33.48
CA VAL A 289 -7.34 18.16 32.54
C VAL A 289 -7.59 18.78 31.16
N ARG A 290 -8.83 18.73 30.64
CA ARG A 290 -9.15 19.33 29.32
C ARG A 290 -8.83 20.82 29.28
N VAL A 291 -9.18 21.58 30.32
CA VAL A 291 -8.85 23.01 30.42
C VAL A 291 -7.34 23.22 30.57
N GLU A 292 -6.66 22.40 31.40
CA GLU A 292 -5.21 22.50 31.60
C GLU A 292 -4.41 22.20 30.33
N LEU A 293 -4.93 21.37 29.41
CA LEU A 293 -4.31 21.15 28.09
C LEU A 293 -4.22 22.43 27.26
N GLU A 294 -5.15 23.36 27.40
CA GLU A 294 -5.12 24.66 26.71
C GLU A 294 -4.02 25.58 27.29
N LEU A 295 -3.64 25.36 28.55
CA LEU A 295 -2.60 26.11 29.26
C LEU A 295 -1.19 25.51 29.07
N CYS A 296 -1.05 24.41 28.34
CA CYS A 296 0.22 23.73 28.09
C CYS A 296 1.21 24.49 27.19
N GLY A 297 0.90 25.74 26.83
CA GLY A 297 1.87 26.66 26.23
C GLY A 297 3.06 26.90 27.17
N THR A 298 2.81 27.00 28.48
CA THR A 298 3.86 27.18 29.51
C THR A 298 4.34 25.84 30.07
N ALA A 299 5.50 25.84 30.71
CA ALA A 299 6.06 24.66 31.34
C ALA A 299 5.24 24.24 32.56
N GLU A 300 4.85 25.23 33.37
CA GLU A 300 4.03 25.06 34.56
C GLU A 300 2.68 24.43 34.20
N GLY A 301 2.05 24.88 33.10
CA GLY A 301 0.80 24.31 32.60
C GLY A 301 0.96 22.83 32.19
N ARG A 302 2.07 22.49 31.51
CA ARG A 302 2.37 21.10 31.14
C ARG A 302 2.61 20.21 32.35
N ASP A 303 3.36 20.68 33.34
CA ASP A 303 3.67 19.91 34.55
C ASP A 303 2.42 19.69 35.40
N ALA A 304 1.57 20.72 35.55
CA ALA A 304 0.29 20.62 36.24
C ALA A 304 -0.64 19.59 35.58
N ALA A 305 -0.83 19.70 34.26
CA ALA A 305 -1.64 18.74 33.49
C ALA A 305 -1.07 17.31 33.61
N ALA A 306 0.25 17.15 33.46
CA ALA A 306 0.90 15.85 33.55
C ALA A 306 0.79 15.22 34.95
N ALA A 307 0.89 16.02 36.01
CA ALA A 307 0.71 15.57 37.39
C ALA A 307 -0.73 15.06 37.60
N ARG A 308 -1.74 15.87 37.27
CA ARG A 308 -3.15 15.49 37.41
C ARG A 308 -3.49 14.23 36.59
N MET A 309 -2.96 14.13 35.38
CA MET A 309 -3.14 12.95 34.54
C MET A 309 -2.53 11.68 35.17
N ARG A 310 -1.34 11.78 35.79
CA ARG A 310 -0.72 10.64 36.50
C ARG A 310 -1.47 10.26 37.78
N ASP A 311 -2.06 11.22 38.47
CA ASP A 311 -2.89 10.96 39.65
C ASP A 311 -4.14 10.17 39.28
N LEU A 312 -4.78 10.52 38.14
CA LEU A 312 -5.91 9.77 37.60
C LEU A 312 -5.52 8.37 37.10
N VAL A 313 -4.38 8.27 36.40
CA VAL A 313 -3.91 7.02 35.79
C VAL A 313 -2.44 6.81 36.14
N PRO A 314 -2.15 6.10 37.25
CA PRO A 314 -0.78 5.85 37.68
C PRO A 314 -0.07 4.79 36.82
N GLY A 315 1.26 4.70 36.97
CA GLY A 315 2.07 3.64 36.35
C GLY A 315 2.20 3.73 34.83
N LEU A 316 2.16 4.95 34.27
CA LEU A 316 2.44 5.19 32.86
C LEU A 316 3.92 4.93 32.55
N ARG A 317 4.20 4.30 31.40
CA ARG A 317 5.56 4.12 30.89
C ARG A 317 6.03 5.35 30.11
N ARG A 318 5.10 6.00 29.41
CA ARG A 318 5.35 7.20 28.60
C ARG A 318 4.82 8.45 29.29
N HIS A 319 5.21 9.60 28.74
CA HIS A 319 4.67 10.88 29.17
C HIS A 319 3.14 10.94 28.93
N PRO A 320 2.33 11.42 29.90
CA PRO A 320 0.87 11.47 29.77
C PRO A 320 0.38 12.45 28.69
N LEU A 321 1.16 13.49 28.37
CA LEU A 321 0.88 14.42 27.27
C LEU A 321 1.49 13.94 25.95
N ALA A 322 0.78 14.18 24.85
CA ALA A 322 1.31 14.15 23.50
C ALA A 322 1.40 15.59 22.97
N LEU A 323 2.58 16.01 22.55
CA LEU A 323 2.84 17.40 22.13
C LEU A 323 3.22 17.44 20.65
N ASP A 324 2.59 18.36 19.92
CA ASP A 324 3.04 18.84 18.62
C ASP A 324 3.37 20.33 18.73
N LEU A 325 4.31 20.80 17.91
CA LEU A 325 4.73 22.20 17.90
C LEU A 325 4.33 22.86 16.57
N ARG A 326 3.58 23.95 16.64
CA ARG A 326 3.39 24.87 15.52
C ARG A 326 4.50 25.90 15.55
N LEU A 327 5.31 25.92 14.51
CA LEU A 327 6.40 26.88 14.40
C LEU A 327 5.84 28.26 14.06
N ASP A 328 6.41 29.28 14.70
CA ASP A 328 6.21 30.67 14.35
C ASP A 328 7.07 30.99 13.13
N ALA A 329 6.50 30.75 11.96
CA ALA A 329 7.20 30.87 10.69
C ALA A 329 6.24 31.28 9.57
N ASP A 330 6.73 32.17 8.73
CA ASP A 330 6.06 32.61 7.51
C ASP A 330 7.01 32.43 6.33
N VAL A 331 6.72 31.41 5.51
CA VAL A 331 7.63 30.90 4.48
C VAL A 331 6.93 30.88 3.13
N VAL A 332 7.51 31.59 2.18
CA VAL A 332 7.15 31.56 0.76
C VAL A 332 8.39 31.16 -0.02
N LEU A 333 8.34 30.00 -0.66
CA LEU A 333 9.42 29.43 -1.45
C LEU A 333 9.33 29.87 -2.91
N PRO A 334 10.45 30.02 -3.64
CA PRO A 334 10.38 30.27 -5.08
C PRO A 334 9.67 29.14 -5.81
N GLU A 335 8.83 29.47 -6.81
CA GLU A 335 8.17 28.46 -7.66
C GLU A 335 9.15 27.51 -8.36
N ALA A 336 10.39 27.95 -8.59
CA ALA A 336 11.43 27.10 -9.15
C ALA A 336 11.70 25.86 -8.29
N VAL A 337 11.51 25.94 -6.97
CA VAL A 337 11.64 24.80 -6.05
C VAL A 337 10.53 23.79 -6.33
N ALA A 338 9.27 24.22 -6.42
CA ALA A 338 8.15 23.35 -6.77
C ALA A 338 8.38 22.62 -8.11
N ARG A 339 8.83 23.35 -9.14
CA ARG A 339 9.17 22.79 -10.46
C ARG A 339 10.31 21.78 -10.43
N GLU A 340 11.26 21.91 -9.50
CA GLU A 340 12.30 20.87 -9.31
C GLU A 340 11.75 19.65 -8.58
N VAL A 341 10.85 19.82 -7.61
CA VAL A 341 10.21 18.71 -6.91
C VAL A 341 9.29 17.90 -7.84
N GLU A 342 8.55 18.57 -8.73
CA GLU A 342 7.77 17.92 -9.80
C GLU A 342 8.65 17.06 -10.71
N ARG A 343 9.80 17.63 -11.14
CA ARG A 343 10.78 16.91 -11.96
C ARG A 343 11.42 15.74 -11.21
N ALA A 344 11.68 15.89 -9.91
CA ALA A 344 12.19 14.81 -9.08
C ALA A 344 11.21 13.65 -8.96
N ALA A 345 9.91 13.92 -8.76
CA ALA A 345 8.89 12.88 -8.73
C ALA A 345 8.78 12.13 -10.07
N ALA A 346 8.80 12.85 -11.20
CA ALA A 346 8.82 12.22 -12.53
C ALA A 346 10.08 11.34 -12.74
N LEU A 347 11.24 11.83 -12.30
CA LEU A 347 12.50 11.10 -12.39
C LEU A 347 12.51 9.85 -11.50
N LEU A 348 12.04 9.94 -10.25
CA LEU A 348 11.94 8.81 -9.34
C LEU A 348 10.97 7.75 -9.84
N THR A 349 9.87 8.14 -10.49
CA THR A 349 8.94 7.20 -11.14
C THR A 349 9.63 6.40 -12.24
N ARG A 350 10.45 7.05 -13.07
CA ARG A 350 11.23 6.37 -14.13
C ARG A 350 12.33 5.47 -13.57
N LEU A 351 12.97 5.88 -12.46
CA LEU A 351 14.10 5.16 -11.85
C LEU A 351 13.67 4.11 -10.81
N CYS A 352 12.37 3.94 -10.57
CA CYS A 352 11.88 3.07 -9.50
C CYS A 352 12.24 1.60 -9.77
N ALA A 353 12.56 0.86 -8.72
CA ALA A 353 12.93 -0.55 -8.84
C ALA A 353 11.74 -1.48 -9.16
N ARG A 354 10.51 -0.95 -9.06
CA ARG A 354 9.24 -1.69 -9.11
C ARG A 354 8.20 -0.89 -9.91
N PRO A 355 8.39 -0.71 -11.23
CA PRO A 355 7.55 0.14 -12.08
C PRO A 355 6.11 -0.38 -12.28
N TYR A 356 5.88 -1.67 -12.05
CA TYR A 356 4.58 -2.32 -12.26
C TYR A 356 4.03 -2.96 -10.97
N GLY A 357 4.43 -2.44 -9.81
CA GLY A 357 4.06 -3.02 -8.51
C GLY A 357 5.07 -3.99 -7.92
N THR A 358 4.69 -4.59 -6.79
CA THR A 358 5.53 -5.59 -6.11
C THR A 358 5.20 -7.00 -6.59
N GLU A 359 6.18 -7.90 -6.55
CA GLU A 359 6.00 -9.32 -6.89
C GLU A 359 4.92 -9.97 -6.02
N ALA A 360 4.87 -9.65 -4.72
CA ALA A 360 3.82 -10.13 -3.82
C ALA A 360 2.41 -9.71 -4.28
N TRP A 361 2.27 -8.48 -4.80
CA TRP A 361 1.01 -8.01 -5.37
C TRP A 361 0.71 -8.63 -6.74
N THR A 362 1.72 -8.91 -7.56
CA THR A 362 1.56 -9.67 -8.80
C THR A 362 1.05 -11.09 -8.53
N GLU A 363 1.67 -11.80 -7.58
CA GLU A 363 1.26 -13.15 -7.17
C GLU A 363 -0.13 -13.14 -6.50
N TYR A 364 -0.44 -12.13 -5.69
CA TYR A 364 -1.76 -11.97 -5.10
C TYR A 364 -2.86 -11.69 -6.14
N HIS A 365 -2.60 -10.79 -7.10
CA HIS A 365 -3.49 -10.56 -8.24
C HIS A 365 -3.71 -11.83 -9.04
N GLN A 366 -2.65 -12.61 -9.30
CA GLN A 366 -2.73 -13.87 -10.03
C GLN A 366 -3.64 -14.87 -9.31
N ARG A 367 -3.44 -15.11 -8.00
CA ARG A 367 -4.31 -15.97 -7.17
C ARG A 367 -5.77 -15.53 -7.22
N PHE A 368 -6.03 -14.22 -7.15
CA PHE A 368 -7.39 -13.67 -7.23
C PHE A 368 -8.02 -13.92 -8.60
N TYR A 369 -7.28 -13.58 -9.66
CA TYR A 369 -7.71 -13.75 -11.05
C TYR A 369 -8.00 -15.22 -11.37
N GLU A 370 -7.14 -16.15 -10.95
CA GLU A 370 -7.30 -17.58 -11.23
C GLU A 370 -8.52 -18.20 -10.54
N ARG A 371 -8.85 -17.68 -9.36
CA ARG A 371 -9.95 -18.17 -8.56
C ARG A 371 -11.29 -17.55 -8.98
N TYR A 372 -11.36 -16.23 -9.11
CA TYR A 372 -12.64 -15.52 -9.29
C TYR A 372 -12.87 -14.97 -10.71
N GLY A 373 -11.83 -14.95 -11.54
CA GLY A 373 -11.87 -14.40 -12.88
C GLY A 373 -11.97 -12.89 -12.93
N ILE A 374 -12.20 -12.37 -14.14
CA ILE A 374 -12.34 -10.94 -14.40
C ILE A 374 -13.75 -10.50 -14.01
N GLY A 375 -13.87 -9.29 -13.46
CA GLY A 375 -15.14 -8.60 -13.31
C GLY A 375 -16.07 -9.11 -12.20
N THR A 376 -15.80 -10.27 -11.60
CA THR A 376 -16.46 -10.73 -10.36
C THR A 376 -16.02 -9.85 -9.19
N MET A 377 -16.99 -9.34 -8.43
CA MET A 377 -16.75 -8.52 -7.24
C MET A 377 -16.88 -9.38 -5.98
N VAL A 378 -15.76 -9.70 -5.35
CA VAL A 378 -15.76 -10.57 -4.17
C VAL A 378 -15.85 -9.71 -2.91
N PRO A 379 -16.82 -9.93 -2.00
CA PRO A 379 -16.92 -9.21 -0.74
C PRO A 379 -15.58 -9.19 0.01
N LEU A 380 -15.20 -8.03 0.55
CA LEU A 380 -13.83 -7.82 1.04
C LEU A 380 -13.42 -8.81 2.13
N LEU A 381 -14.34 -9.18 3.04
CA LEU A 381 -14.07 -10.15 4.10
C LEU A 381 -13.96 -11.59 3.56
N GLU A 382 -14.65 -11.93 2.46
CA GLU A 382 -14.52 -13.24 1.82
C GLU A 382 -13.19 -13.39 1.07
N VAL A 383 -12.66 -12.29 0.52
CA VAL A 383 -11.35 -12.29 -0.13
C VAL A 383 -10.24 -12.70 0.84
N VAL A 384 -10.26 -12.10 2.03
CA VAL A 384 -9.20 -12.29 3.05
C VAL A 384 -9.43 -13.49 3.95
N ALA A 385 -10.59 -14.15 3.84
CA ALA A 385 -10.88 -15.38 4.57
C ALA A 385 -9.96 -16.53 4.13
N ASP A 386 -9.83 -17.54 4.98
CA ASP A 386 -9.08 -18.77 4.67
C ASP A 386 -9.66 -19.51 3.46
N SER A 387 -10.98 -19.40 3.25
CA SER A 387 -11.67 -19.92 2.07
C SER A 387 -11.46 -19.08 0.82
N GLY A 388 -10.89 -17.88 0.93
CA GLY A 388 -10.62 -16.92 -0.15
C GLY A 388 -9.20 -17.00 -0.70
N VAL A 389 -8.57 -15.85 -0.92
CA VAL A 389 -7.15 -15.75 -1.36
C VAL A 389 -6.21 -15.31 -0.23
N GLY A 390 -6.74 -15.05 0.96
CA GLY A 390 -5.98 -14.64 2.14
C GLY A 390 -5.39 -13.23 2.00
N TYR A 391 -4.26 -12.98 2.66
CA TYR A 391 -3.50 -11.73 2.51
C TYR A 391 -2.28 -11.92 1.59
N PRO A 392 -1.79 -10.84 0.95
CA PRO A 392 -0.52 -10.88 0.22
C PRO A 392 0.65 -11.30 1.11
N ASP A 393 1.67 -11.90 0.51
CA ASP A 393 2.86 -12.38 1.20
C ASP A 393 3.60 -11.22 1.91
N GLY A 394 4.11 -11.47 3.12
CA GLY A 394 4.76 -10.45 3.95
C GLY A 394 3.81 -9.52 4.71
N TYR A 395 2.51 -9.82 4.76
CA TYR A 395 1.57 -9.21 5.70
C TYR A 395 1.76 -9.79 7.11
N PRO A 396 1.40 -9.05 8.19
CA PRO A 396 1.43 -9.60 9.54
C PRO A 396 0.65 -10.93 9.62
N GLY A 397 1.30 -12.00 10.07
CA GLY A 397 0.72 -13.35 10.14
C GLY A 397 0.96 -14.22 8.91
N VAL A 398 1.42 -13.65 7.78
CA VAL A 398 1.74 -14.38 6.54
C VAL A 398 3.26 -14.46 6.35
N PRO A 399 3.85 -15.66 6.19
CA PRO A 399 5.28 -15.79 5.92
C PRO A 399 5.69 -14.95 4.69
N ALA A 400 6.79 -14.21 4.80
CA ALA A 400 7.41 -13.62 3.61
C ALA A 400 8.07 -14.74 2.81
N GLY A 401 7.75 -14.85 1.51
CA GLY A 401 8.41 -15.80 0.62
C GLY A 401 9.94 -15.65 0.67
N ALA A 402 10.66 -16.73 0.98
CA ALA A 402 12.13 -16.73 1.15
C ALA A 402 12.89 -16.68 -0.19
N ARG A 403 12.45 -15.88 -1.15
CA ARG A 403 13.14 -15.74 -2.45
C ARG A 403 14.24 -14.71 -2.36
N ARG A 404 15.46 -15.14 -2.71
CA ARG A 404 16.57 -14.21 -2.96
C ARG A 404 16.23 -13.37 -4.19
N ARG A 405 16.37 -12.05 -4.07
CA ARG A 405 16.25 -11.11 -5.20
C ARG A 405 17.22 -11.53 -6.31
N ARG A 406 16.72 -11.73 -7.53
CA ARG A 406 17.56 -11.93 -8.72
C ARG A 406 18.15 -10.59 -9.15
N LEU A 407 19.41 -10.57 -9.58
CA LEU A 407 20.03 -9.37 -10.15
C LEU A 407 19.30 -8.99 -11.45
N SER A 408 18.94 -7.72 -11.56
CA SER A 408 18.30 -7.14 -12.74
C SER A 408 19.30 -6.38 -13.61
N PRO A 409 19.00 -6.12 -14.90
CA PRO A 409 19.84 -5.24 -15.73
C PRO A 409 20.09 -3.86 -15.11
N ARG A 410 19.11 -3.32 -14.36
CA ARG A 410 19.27 -2.10 -13.57
C ARG A 410 20.35 -2.24 -12.50
N ASP A 411 20.39 -3.39 -11.80
CA ASP A 411 21.41 -3.66 -10.78
C ASP A 411 22.82 -3.66 -11.40
N ASP A 412 22.99 -4.22 -12.61
CA ASP A 412 24.28 -4.23 -13.32
C ASP A 412 24.77 -2.81 -13.64
N VAL A 413 23.87 -1.92 -14.06
CA VAL A 413 24.19 -0.52 -14.32
C VAL A 413 24.57 0.21 -13.02
N LEU A 414 23.82 0.00 -11.94
CA LEU A 414 24.09 0.65 -10.64
C LEU A 414 25.42 0.22 -10.03
N VAL A 415 25.72 -1.08 -10.07
CA VAL A 415 27.02 -1.61 -9.60
C VAL A 415 28.16 -1.01 -10.40
N ARG A 416 28.02 -0.93 -11.74
CA ARG A 416 29.03 -0.33 -12.62
C ARG A 416 29.23 1.15 -12.34
N LEU A 417 28.15 1.92 -12.16
CA LEU A 417 28.20 3.34 -11.82
C LEU A 417 28.92 3.57 -10.48
N ALA A 418 28.54 2.82 -9.45
CA ALA A 418 29.15 2.93 -8.13
C ALA A 418 30.64 2.55 -8.15
N GLN A 419 30.98 1.44 -8.82
CA GLN A 419 32.35 0.95 -8.92
C GLN A 419 33.25 1.91 -9.71
N ALA A 420 32.77 2.43 -10.85
CA ALA A 420 33.52 3.39 -11.65
C ALA A 420 33.80 4.69 -10.87
N ALA A 421 32.79 5.23 -10.17
CA ALA A 421 32.97 6.39 -9.32
C ALA A 421 34.02 6.16 -8.21
N ALA A 422 33.98 4.98 -7.58
CA ALA A 422 34.96 4.60 -6.57
C ALA A 422 36.40 4.53 -7.11
N LEU A 423 36.58 3.90 -8.28
CA LEU A 423 37.88 3.74 -8.95
C LEU A 423 38.45 5.06 -9.46
N ASP A 424 37.59 5.94 -9.99
CA ASP A 424 37.98 7.26 -10.51
C ASP A 424 38.17 8.30 -9.38
N GLY A 425 37.91 7.93 -8.13
CA GLY A 425 38.00 8.84 -6.99
C GLY A 425 36.92 9.94 -6.98
N ARG A 426 35.78 9.70 -7.64
CA ARG A 426 34.67 10.66 -7.73
C ARG A 426 33.63 10.39 -6.66
N ASP A 427 33.29 11.43 -5.90
CA ASP A 427 32.28 11.31 -4.85
C ASP A 427 30.86 11.70 -5.32
N GLU A 428 30.72 12.20 -6.55
CA GLU A 428 29.44 12.53 -7.21
C GLU A 428 29.38 11.96 -8.62
N VAL A 429 28.21 11.44 -8.99
CA VAL A 429 27.83 11.08 -10.36
C VAL A 429 26.65 11.94 -10.79
N VAL A 430 26.85 12.72 -11.86
CA VAL A 430 25.79 13.49 -12.51
C VAL A 430 25.12 12.60 -13.55
N LEU A 431 23.85 12.26 -13.33
CA LEU A 431 23.07 11.45 -14.24
C LEU A 431 22.74 12.26 -15.50
N THR A 432 23.02 11.68 -16.66
CA THR A 432 22.55 12.18 -17.97
C THR A 432 21.27 11.47 -18.39
N ASP A 433 20.59 11.97 -19.41
CA ASP A 433 19.38 11.32 -19.96
C ASP A 433 19.67 9.89 -20.44
N GLU A 434 20.87 9.64 -20.97
CA GLU A 434 21.33 8.32 -21.42
C GLU A 434 21.50 7.35 -20.25
N ILE A 435 22.08 7.81 -19.12
CA ILE A 435 22.21 6.98 -17.92
C ILE A 435 20.83 6.67 -17.34
N VAL A 436 19.92 7.66 -17.31
CA VAL A 436 18.54 7.46 -16.87
C VAL A 436 17.82 6.45 -17.77
N ALA A 437 18.00 6.53 -19.09
CA ALA A 437 17.42 5.56 -20.04
C ALA A 437 18.00 4.15 -19.85
N GLY A 438 19.29 4.03 -19.50
CA GLY A 438 19.92 2.74 -19.17
C GLY A 438 19.47 2.13 -17.85
N LEU A 439 18.90 2.93 -16.94
CA LEU A 439 18.33 2.50 -15.66
C LEU A 439 16.83 2.17 -15.74
N ASP A 440 16.21 2.43 -16.89
CA ASP A 440 14.78 2.20 -17.11
C ASP A 440 14.47 0.69 -17.09
N VAL A 441 13.34 0.33 -16.48
CA VAL A 441 12.99 -1.07 -16.20
C VAL A 441 11.72 -1.44 -16.93
N GLY A 442 11.89 -2.24 -17.98
CA GLY A 442 10.79 -2.89 -18.70
C GLY A 442 10.39 -2.16 -19.99
N PRO A 443 9.74 -2.86 -20.93
CA PRO A 443 9.39 -2.30 -22.23
C PRO A 443 8.11 -1.42 -22.22
N GLN A 444 7.36 -1.41 -21.11
CA GLN A 444 6.06 -0.74 -21.01
C GLN A 444 6.17 0.54 -20.18
N GLU A 445 5.39 1.56 -20.52
CA GLU A 445 5.34 2.79 -19.73
C GLU A 445 4.73 2.51 -18.34
N PRO A 446 5.41 2.86 -17.23
CA PRO A 446 4.89 2.63 -15.89
C PRO A 446 3.63 3.47 -15.62
N ARG A 447 2.67 2.88 -14.90
CA ARG A 447 1.49 3.61 -14.44
C ARG A 447 1.89 4.54 -13.30
N VAL A 448 1.75 5.86 -13.50
CA VAL A 448 2.09 6.84 -12.46
C VAL A 448 1.06 6.82 -11.32
N PRO A 449 1.48 6.95 -10.06
CA PRO A 449 0.56 7.20 -8.96
C PRO A 449 -0.20 8.51 -9.15
N ALA A 450 -1.51 8.54 -8.83
CA ALA A 450 -2.34 9.74 -9.05
C ALA A 450 -1.96 10.93 -8.15
N HIS A 451 -1.43 10.66 -6.97
CA HIS A 451 -0.94 11.68 -6.04
C HIS A 451 0.10 11.07 -5.10
N LEU A 452 1.03 11.88 -4.60
CA LEU A 452 2.08 11.49 -3.65
C LEU A 452 2.60 12.71 -2.89
N GLU A 453 3.50 12.52 -1.93
CA GLU A 453 4.23 13.61 -1.28
C GLU A 453 5.73 13.37 -1.39
N VAL A 454 6.50 14.40 -1.74
CA VAL A 454 7.97 14.37 -1.69
C VAL A 454 8.44 15.32 -0.61
N GLY A 455 9.20 14.80 0.36
CA GLY A 455 9.95 15.58 1.32
C GLY A 455 11.33 15.90 0.77
N VAL A 456 11.67 17.19 0.69
CA VAL A 456 12.98 17.66 0.23
C VAL A 456 13.66 18.53 1.26
N ARG A 457 14.99 18.53 1.24
CA ARG A 457 15.79 19.59 1.84
C ARG A 457 16.17 20.58 0.74
N LEU A 458 16.05 21.88 1.02
CA LEU A 458 16.47 22.93 0.11
C LEU A 458 17.83 23.49 0.55
N ASP A 459 18.85 23.30 -0.27
CA ASP A 459 20.17 23.87 -0.04
C ASP A 459 20.34 25.12 -0.90
N ALA A 460 20.39 26.28 -0.24
CA ALA A 460 20.65 27.58 -0.83
C ALA A 460 21.23 28.54 0.21
N ALA A 461 22.13 29.44 -0.19
CA ALA A 461 22.67 30.45 0.73
C ALA A 461 21.59 31.48 1.13
N SER A 462 20.67 31.80 0.21
CA SER A 462 19.48 32.61 0.48
C SER A 462 18.32 32.22 -0.42
N LEU A 463 17.08 32.59 -0.05
CA LEU A 463 15.92 32.43 -0.94
C LEU A 463 16.02 33.30 -2.21
N GLY A 464 16.79 34.40 -2.18
CA GLY A 464 17.08 35.20 -3.36
C GLY A 464 17.96 34.46 -4.37
N ASP A 465 18.94 33.70 -3.90
CA ASP A 465 19.77 32.83 -4.74
C ASP A 465 18.93 31.68 -5.32
N ALA A 466 18.08 31.09 -4.48
CA ALA A 466 17.14 30.06 -4.93
C ALA A 466 16.19 30.58 -6.03
N ALA A 467 15.70 31.82 -5.91
CA ALA A 467 14.88 32.47 -6.93
C ALA A 467 15.65 32.70 -8.26
N ARG A 468 16.97 32.92 -8.20
CA ARG A 468 17.85 32.97 -9.38
C ARG A 468 18.28 31.59 -9.89
N GLY A 469 17.77 30.51 -9.30
CA GLY A 469 18.06 29.13 -9.70
C GLY A 469 19.36 28.55 -9.11
N GLN A 470 20.00 29.24 -8.16
CA GLN A 470 21.21 28.80 -7.47
C GLN A 470 20.86 28.01 -6.21
N PHE A 471 20.35 26.78 -6.40
CA PHE A 471 19.98 25.89 -5.30
C PHE A 471 20.04 24.43 -5.73
N THR A 472 20.05 23.52 -4.75
CA THR A 472 19.76 22.09 -4.94
C THR A 472 18.62 21.64 -4.03
N VAL A 473 17.93 20.58 -4.45
CA VAL A 473 16.94 19.88 -3.62
C VAL A 473 17.40 18.44 -3.39
N GLU A 474 17.61 18.07 -2.13
CA GLU A 474 17.90 16.68 -1.73
C GLU A 474 16.59 15.96 -1.41
N ILE A 475 16.40 14.76 -1.98
CA ILE A 475 15.24 13.92 -1.68
C ILE A 475 15.43 13.27 -0.31
N MET A 476 14.59 13.66 0.65
CA MET A 476 14.63 13.18 2.02
C MET A 476 13.63 12.05 2.26
N SER A 477 12.43 12.18 1.70
CA SER A 477 11.35 11.22 1.85
C SER A 477 10.43 11.23 0.64
N VAL A 478 9.76 10.09 0.39
CA VAL A 478 8.67 9.98 -0.57
C VAL A 478 7.56 9.21 0.12
N SER A 479 6.37 9.79 0.18
CA SER A 479 5.19 9.14 0.77
C SER A 479 4.26 8.65 -0.32
N ARG A 480 3.64 7.49 -0.09
CA ARG A 480 2.79 6.77 -1.05
C ARG A 480 1.57 7.54 -1.57
N GLY A 481 1.16 8.61 -0.91
CA GLY A 481 -0.01 9.41 -1.23
C GLY A 481 0.06 10.77 -0.55
N ALA A 482 -0.55 11.78 -1.17
CA ALA A 482 -0.76 13.07 -0.54
C ALA A 482 -1.56 12.96 0.78
N GLY A 483 -1.18 13.74 1.78
CA GLY A 483 -1.78 13.71 3.12
C GLY A 483 -1.11 12.75 4.10
N VAL A 484 -0.26 11.81 3.65
CA VAL A 484 0.39 10.83 4.54
C VAL A 484 1.32 11.52 5.54
N SER A 485 2.14 12.46 5.06
CA SER A 485 3.12 13.18 5.86
C SER A 485 2.57 14.48 6.46
N SER A 486 1.45 14.99 5.94
CA SER A 486 0.88 16.29 6.32
C SER A 486 -0.43 16.21 7.10
N GLY A 487 -1.25 15.18 6.91
CA GLY A 487 -2.64 15.12 7.38
C GLY A 487 -2.81 15.25 8.89
N ARG A 488 -1.99 14.54 9.70
CA ARG A 488 -2.01 14.67 11.17
C ARG A 488 -1.79 16.12 11.63
N PHE A 489 -0.95 16.86 10.90
CA PHE A 489 -0.53 18.21 11.27
C PHE A 489 -1.54 19.29 10.87
N LEU A 490 -2.58 18.97 10.09
CA LEU A 490 -3.64 19.93 9.76
C LEU A 490 -4.26 20.56 11.02
N SER A 491 -4.52 19.75 12.05
CA SER A 491 -5.05 20.21 13.34
C SER A 491 -4.04 21.03 14.17
N VAL A 492 -2.76 21.01 13.81
CA VAL A 492 -1.67 21.78 14.46
C VAL A 492 -1.51 23.14 13.80
N LEU A 493 -1.70 23.24 12.48
CA LEU A 493 -1.58 24.49 11.72
C LEU A 493 -2.60 25.55 12.18
N ALA A 494 -2.25 26.82 11.95
CA ALA A 494 -3.16 27.95 12.14
C ALA A 494 -4.37 27.82 11.19
N PRO A 495 -5.58 28.28 11.57
CA PRO A 495 -6.81 28.04 10.80
C PRO A 495 -6.69 28.39 9.30
N ALA A 496 -6.22 29.59 8.94
CA ALA A 496 -6.09 29.99 7.54
C ALA A 496 -5.12 29.09 6.74
N GLN A 497 -4.00 28.69 7.35
CA GLN A 497 -3.02 27.80 6.73
C GLN A 497 -3.54 26.36 6.61
N ARG A 498 -4.30 25.90 7.62
CA ARG A 498 -4.98 24.62 7.63
C ARG A 498 -5.98 24.54 6.48
N ASP A 499 -6.82 25.55 6.33
CA ASP A 499 -7.90 25.56 5.34
C ASP A 499 -7.36 25.47 3.91
N LEU A 500 -6.26 26.16 3.62
CA LEU A 500 -5.57 26.08 2.31
C LEU A 500 -5.06 24.66 2.02
N LEU A 501 -4.27 24.08 2.92
CA LEU A 501 -3.71 22.74 2.73
C LEU A 501 -4.80 21.66 2.73
N GLN A 502 -5.81 21.80 3.59
CA GLN A 502 -6.95 20.88 3.65
C GLN A 502 -7.77 20.93 2.36
N GLY A 503 -8.00 22.11 1.78
CA GLY A 503 -8.66 22.27 0.48
C GLY A 503 -7.91 21.55 -0.65
N GLU A 504 -6.58 21.66 -0.69
CA GLU A 504 -5.77 20.93 -1.67
C GLU A 504 -5.83 19.41 -1.50
N LEU A 505 -5.85 18.94 -0.26
CA LEU A 505 -5.93 17.50 0.10
C LEU A 505 -7.36 16.92 0.01
N ALA A 506 -8.40 17.76 -0.07
CA ALA A 506 -9.78 17.31 -0.25
C ALA A 506 -10.08 16.92 -1.71
N ASP A 507 -9.36 17.52 -2.66
CA ASP A 507 -9.52 17.31 -4.10
C ASP A 507 -8.37 16.44 -4.66
N LEU A 508 -8.31 15.18 -4.24
CA LEU A 508 -7.28 14.26 -4.73
C LEU A 508 -7.74 13.54 -6.00
N PRO A 509 -6.93 13.56 -7.08
CA PRO A 509 -7.19 12.70 -8.22
C PRO A 509 -6.97 11.23 -7.83
N THR A 510 -7.68 10.33 -8.50
CA THR A 510 -7.53 8.89 -8.35
C THR A 510 -6.90 8.28 -9.60
N ALA A 511 -6.39 7.06 -9.47
CA ALA A 511 -5.66 6.43 -10.57
C ALA A 511 -6.55 6.02 -11.76
N ASP A 512 -7.87 5.99 -11.56
CA ASP A 512 -8.87 5.52 -12.53
C ASP A 512 -10.05 6.48 -12.64
N ALA A 513 -10.56 6.68 -13.85
CA ALA A 513 -11.75 7.49 -14.08
C ALA A 513 -12.98 6.90 -13.35
N GLY A 514 -13.80 7.76 -12.76
CA GLY A 514 -14.99 7.35 -12.00
C GLY A 514 -14.68 6.67 -10.66
N THR A 515 -13.45 6.82 -10.14
CA THR A 515 -13.05 6.37 -8.81
C THR A 515 -12.97 7.55 -7.85
N VAL A 516 -13.51 7.38 -6.64
CA VAL A 516 -13.56 8.41 -5.60
C VAL A 516 -12.54 8.11 -4.52
N ALA A 517 -11.81 9.13 -4.04
CA ALA A 517 -10.92 9.00 -2.90
C ALA A 517 -11.72 8.89 -1.60
N ALA A 518 -11.40 7.92 -0.75
CA ALA A 518 -12.00 7.76 0.58
C ALA A 518 -10.92 7.72 1.67
N GLN A 519 -11.12 8.47 2.75
CA GLN A 519 -10.18 8.51 3.87
C GLN A 519 -10.35 7.25 4.72
N LEU A 520 -9.26 6.50 4.89
CA LEU A 520 -9.27 5.31 5.73
C LEU A 520 -9.05 5.70 7.20
N SER A 521 -9.95 5.25 8.09
CA SER A 521 -9.94 5.53 9.53
C SER A 521 -9.98 4.23 10.32
N PHE A 522 -8.99 4.03 11.20
CA PHE A 522 -8.84 2.81 12.00
C PHE A 522 -7.90 3.01 13.20
N PRO A 523 -8.05 2.21 14.28
CA PRO A 523 -7.07 2.15 15.35
C PRO A 523 -5.83 1.34 14.94
N PRO A 524 -4.60 1.74 15.33
CA PRO A 524 -3.39 0.97 15.06
C PRO A 524 -3.32 -0.32 15.91
N LEU A 525 -2.50 -1.29 15.47
CA LEU A 525 -2.20 -2.51 16.24
C LEU A 525 -1.50 -2.22 17.57
N LEU A 526 -0.70 -1.14 17.61
CA LEU A 526 -0.07 -0.62 18.82
C LEU A 526 -0.82 0.62 19.31
N PRO A 527 -1.62 0.53 20.41
CA PRO A 527 -2.35 1.67 20.97
C PRO A 527 -1.46 2.88 21.23
N ASP A 528 -0.20 2.67 21.65
CA ASP A 528 0.83 3.70 21.84
C ASP A 528 1.09 4.59 20.60
N THR A 529 0.71 4.13 19.42
CA THR A 529 0.91 4.84 18.15
C THR A 529 -0.36 5.53 17.64
N THR A 530 -1.45 5.49 18.39
CA THR A 530 -2.74 6.13 18.03
C THR A 530 -2.60 7.63 17.77
N HIS A 531 -1.64 8.29 18.42
CA HIS A 531 -1.36 9.70 18.14
C HIS A 531 -0.93 9.95 16.68
N VAL A 532 -0.35 8.96 16.00
CA VAL A 532 0.02 9.05 14.58
C VAL A 532 -1.20 8.97 13.67
N THR A 533 -2.23 8.21 14.04
CA THR A 533 -3.41 7.98 13.18
C THR A 533 -4.47 9.06 13.30
N ARG A 534 -4.38 9.95 14.29
CA ARG A 534 -5.34 11.04 14.49
C ARG A 534 -5.17 12.15 13.44
N THR A 535 -6.14 12.23 12.55
CA THR A 535 -6.13 13.14 11.41
C THR A 535 -7.54 13.68 11.23
N PRO A 536 -7.78 14.98 10.97
CA PRO A 536 -9.13 15.43 10.69
C PRO A 536 -9.72 14.72 9.47
N ARG A 537 -11.05 14.67 9.36
CA ARG A 537 -11.71 14.22 8.14
C ARG A 537 -11.51 15.27 7.04
N VAL A 538 -10.76 14.91 6.02
CA VAL A 538 -10.44 15.77 4.85
C VAL A 538 -11.25 15.35 3.63
N LEU A 539 -11.38 14.04 3.40
CA LEU A 539 -12.11 13.51 2.24
C LEU A 539 -13.61 13.37 2.52
N PRO A 540 -14.45 13.48 1.47
CA PRO A 540 -15.91 13.38 1.61
C PRO A 540 -16.36 11.99 2.05
N LEU A 541 -15.67 10.92 1.64
CA LEU A 541 -15.98 9.55 2.08
C LEU A 541 -14.96 9.05 3.12
N VAL A 542 -15.43 8.28 4.10
CA VAL A 542 -14.59 7.62 5.10
C VAL A 542 -14.80 6.11 5.03
N ILE A 543 -13.72 5.33 4.97
CA ILE A 543 -13.77 3.89 5.23
C ILE A 543 -13.41 3.69 6.71
N SER A 544 -14.36 3.20 7.50
CA SER A 544 -14.22 3.04 8.95
C SER A 544 -13.97 1.58 9.30
N LEU A 545 -12.90 1.28 10.04
CA LEU A 545 -12.58 -0.07 10.52
C LEU A 545 -12.39 -0.05 12.04
N GLN A 546 -13.10 -0.94 12.76
CA GLN A 546 -12.97 -1.05 14.23
C GLN A 546 -13.21 0.27 14.98
N GLU A 547 -14.19 1.08 14.55
CA GLU A 547 -14.52 2.35 15.20
C GLU A 547 -16.00 2.37 15.62
N HIS A 548 -16.30 3.06 16.72
CA HIS A 548 -17.69 3.36 17.10
C HIS A 548 -18.19 4.54 16.27
N ARG A 549 -19.14 4.27 15.36
CA ARG A 549 -19.79 5.27 14.53
C ARG A 549 -21.27 4.94 14.35
N ALA A 550 -22.09 5.98 14.24
CA ALA A 550 -23.43 5.83 13.72
C ALA A 550 -23.39 5.57 12.20
N PRO A 551 -24.39 4.84 11.65
CA PRO A 551 -24.54 4.73 10.20
C PRO A 551 -24.66 6.12 9.56
N ASP A 552 -23.89 6.35 8.49
CA ASP A 552 -23.83 7.62 7.78
C ASP A 552 -23.60 7.35 6.29
N ALA A 553 -24.29 8.07 5.40
CA ALA A 553 -24.21 7.88 3.95
C ALA A 553 -22.81 8.16 3.38
N ALA A 554 -21.96 8.87 4.11
CA ALA A 554 -20.59 9.16 3.75
C ALA A 554 -19.55 8.26 4.45
N VAL A 555 -20.01 7.26 5.21
CA VAL A 555 -19.17 6.23 5.82
C VAL A 555 -19.40 4.89 5.11
N LEU A 556 -18.29 4.21 4.79
CA LEU A 556 -18.22 2.86 4.28
C LEU A 556 -17.59 1.95 5.35
N THR A 557 -18.03 0.71 5.40
CA THR A 557 -17.52 -0.36 6.25
C THR A 557 -17.02 -1.52 5.38
N PRO A 558 -16.30 -2.52 5.93
CA PRO A 558 -15.89 -3.69 5.16
C PRO A 558 -17.03 -4.42 4.47
N ALA A 559 -18.23 -4.41 5.04
CA ALA A 559 -19.42 -5.05 4.46
C ALA A 559 -19.95 -4.32 3.21
N ASP A 560 -19.66 -3.03 3.07
CA ASP A 560 -20.02 -2.26 1.87
C ASP A 560 -19.05 -2.53 0.71
N LEU A 561 -17.88 -3.11 0.98
CA LEU A 561 -16.76 -3.15 0.06
C LEU A 561 -16.59 -4.53 -0.60
N ALA A 562 -16.24 -4.51 -1.88
CA ALA A 562 -15.85 -5.67 -2.65
C ALA A 562 -14.57 -5.37 -3.45
N LEU A 563 -13.78 -6.41 -3.70
CA LEU A 563 -12.58 -6.37 -4.50
C LEU A 563 -12.82 -7.06 -5.85
N ALA A 564 -12.28 -6.51 -6.93
CA ALA A 564 -12.36 -7.09 -8.26
C ALA A 564 -11.06 -6.88 -9.04
N CYS A 565 -10.95 -7.53 -10.20
CA CYS A 565 -9.87 -7.30 -11.16
C CYS A 565 -10.40 -7.19 -12.60
N ASP A 566 -9.67 -6.46 -13.45
CA ASP A 566 -9.94 -6.36 -14.90
C ASP A 566 -8.98 -7.24 -15.74
N GLY A 567 -8.19 -8.10 -15.08
CA GLY A 567 -7.12 -8.91 -15.69
C GLY A 567 -5.77 -8.19 -15.77
N ARG A 568 -5.72 -6.86 -15.59
CA ARG A 568 -4.48 -6.08 -15.54
C ARG A 568 -4.20 -5.50 -14.15
N ARG A 569 -5.23 -5.19 -13.39
CA ARG A 569 -5.13 -4.57 -12.05
C ARG A 569 -6.29 -4.96 -11.15
N MET A 570 -6.07 -4.77 -9.85
CA MET A 570 -7.10 -4.92 -8.82
C MET A 570 -7.69 -3.56 -8.46
N TYR A 571 -8.96 -3.54 -8.08
CA TYR A 571 -9.64 -2.33 -7.61
C TYR A 571 -10.65 -2.64 -6.51
N LEU A 572 -10.90 -1.63 -5.68
CA LEU A 572 -11.89 -1.66 -4.60
C LEU A 572 -13.18 -0.94 -5.06
N ALA A 573 -14.33 -1.48 -4.72
CA ALA A 573 -15.62 -0.91 -5.04
C ALA A 573 -16.60 -1.02 -3.87
N ALA A 574 -17.62 -0.16 -3.87
CA ALA A 574 -18.82 -0.26 -3.06
C ALA A 574 -20.02 -0.55 -3.99
N PRO A 575 -20.32 -1.83 -4.29
CA PRO A 575 -21.25 -2.20 -5.36
C PRO A 575 -22.66 -1.65 -5.16
N ALA A 576 -23.17 -1.65 -3.93
CA ALA A 576 -24.50 -1.13 -3.60
C ALA A 576 -24.66 0.38 -3.86
N ARG A 577 -23.55 1.11 -3.96
CA ARG A 577 -23.53 2.56 -4.25
C ARG A 577 -23.07 2.87 -5.67
N SER A 578 -22.73 1.85 -6.46
CA SER A 578 -22.11 1.99 -7.77
C SER A 578 -20.85 2.87 -7.76
N LEU A 579 -20.04 2.78 -6.69
CA LEU A 579 -18.82 3.56 -6.53
C LEU A 579 -17.57 2.69 -6.61
N ARG A 580 -16.54 3.17 -7.29
CA ARG A 580 -15.16 2.69 -7.11
C ARG A 580 -14.44 3.57 -6.11
N VAL A 581 -13.57 2.97 -5.31
CA VAL A 581 -12.93 3.65 -4.18
C VAL A 581 -11.41 3.47 -4.22
N GLU A 582 -10.69 4.57 -4.02
CA GLU A 582 -9.26 4.57 -3.72
C GLU A 582 -9.07 5.04 -2.28
N ALA A 583 -8.54 4.17 -1.42
CA ALA A 583 -8.37 4.50 -0.01
C ALA A 583 -7.09 5.32 0.22
N VAL A 584 -7.22 6.40 0.98
CA VAL A 584 -6.12 7.28 1.36
C VAL A 584 -5.99 7.29 2.88
N SER A 585 -4.83 6.88 3.40
CA SER A 585 -4.51 7.08 4.81
C SER A 585 -3.83 8.44 4.98
N MET A 586 -4.48 9.38 5.68
CA MET A 586 -3.96 10.74 5.90
C MET A 586 -2.87 10.83 7.00
N HIS A 587 -2.10 9.75 7.18
CA HIS A 587 -1.08 9.62 8.22
C HIS A 587 0.06 8.66 7.87
N ALA A 588 1.23 8.89 8.49
CA ALA A 588 2.46 8.13 8.28
C ALA A 588 2.63 6.92 9.22
N LEU A 589 1.55 6.24 9.59
CA LEU A 589 1.63 4.97 10.34
C LEU A 589 2.38 3.91 9.51
N ASN A 590 3.30 3.19 10.14
CA ASN A 590 4.06 2.12 9.51
C ASN A 590 3.14 0.97 9.08
N LEU A 591 3.05 0.75 7.76
CA LEU A 591 2.18 -0.28 7.14
C LEU A 591 2.56 -1.70 7.53
N ALA A 592 3.85 -2.00 7.69
CA ALA A 592 4.32 -3.36 7.94
C ALA A 592 4.18 -3.77 9.40
N GLU A 593 4.42 -2.84 10.34
CA GLU A 593 4.54 -3.17 11.76
C GLU A 593 3.31 -2.80 12.58
N HIS A 594 2.66 -1.67 12.28
CA HIS A 594 1.64 -1.09 13.18
C HIS A 594 0.24 -1.02 12.57
N THR A 595 0.09 -1.26 11.26
CA THR A 595 -1.20 -1.22 10.56
C THR A 595 -1.87 -2.60 10.56
N PRO A 596 -3.17 -2.70 10.90
CA PRO A 596 -3.93 -3.94 10.74
C PRO A 596 -3.90 -4.46 9.29
N PRO A 597 -3.68 -5.77 9.04
CA PRO A 597 -3.69 -6.39 7.71
C PRO A 597 -4.79 -5.90 6.74
N LEU A 598 -6.05 -5.87 7.17
CA LEU A 598 -7.16 -5.38 6.33
C LEU A 598 -7.00 -3.90 5.96
N ALA A 599 -6.60 -3.05 6.90
CA ALA A 599 -6.35 -1.64 6.65
C ALA A 599 -5.18 -1.44 5.65
N ARG A 600 -4.12 -2.26 5.75
CA ARG A 600 -3.01 -2.27 4.80
C ARG A 600 -3.46 -2.71 3.40
N LEU A 601 -4.25 -3.79 3.30
CA LEU A 601 -4.81 -4.27 2.03
C LEU A 601 -5.62 -3.19 1.34
N ILE A 602 -6.57 -2.57 2.05
CA ILE A 602 -7.41 -1.48 1.53
C ILE A 602 -6.55 -0.29 1.07
N THR A 603 -5.48 0.03 1.79
CA THR A 603 -4.56 1.12 1.45
C THR A 603 -3.74 0.85 0.18
N GLU A 604 -3.33 -0.40 -0.03
CA GLU A 604 -2.39 -0.75 -1.10
C GLU A 604 -3.08 -1.19 -2.40
N VAL A 605 -4.26 -1.81 -2.35
CA VAL A 605 -4.89 -2.52 -3.49
C VAL A 605 -5.05 -1.68 -4.76
N SER A 606 -5.68 -0.51 -4.69
CA SER A 606 -5.96 0.33 -5.87
C SER A 606 -4.69 0.92 -6.51
N ARG A 607 -3.56 0.83 -5.80
CA ARG A 607 -2.25 1.36 -6.21
C ARG A 607 -1.22 0.25 -6.44
N ALA A 608 -1.62 -1.01 -6.28
CA ALA A 608 -0.73 -2.16 -6.31
C ALA A 608 -0.01 -2.32 -7.66
N GLN A 609 -0.67 -1.98 -8.77
CA GLN A 609 -0.11 -2.03 -10.13
C GLN A 609 0.44 -0.68 -10.61
N ASN A 610 0.54 0.33 -9.74
CA ASN A 610 1.24 1.58 -10.05
C ASN A 610 2.75 1.43 -9.82
N ALA A 611 3.52 2.31 -10.42
CA ALA A 611 4.93 2.49 -10.11
C ALA A 611 5.09 2.77 -8.61
N GLN A 612 5.92 1.96 -7.94
CA GLN A 612 6.22 2.14 -6.52
C GLN A 612 7.30 3.21 -6.36
N VAL A 613 6.86 4.47 -6.35
CA VAL A 613 7.75 5.63 -6.22
C VAL A 613 8.23 5.75 -4.77
N THR A 614 9.54 5.59 -4.57
CA THR A 614 10.21 5.68 -3.28
C THR A 614 11.38 6.66 -3.37
N VAL A 615 12.11 6.85 -2.26
CA VAL A 615 13.49 7.35 -2.35
C VAL A 615 14.35 6.43 -3.23
N PHE A 616 15.46 6.95 -3.76
CA PHE A 616 16.27 6.20 -4.71
C PHE A 616 16.82 4.88 -4.13
N ASP A 617 16.51 3.76 -4.79
CA ASP A 617 17.00 2.42 -4.42
C ASP A 617 18.26 2.04 -5.21
N TRP A 618 19.38 1.91 -4.51
CA TRP A 618 20.65 1.42 -5.07
C TRP A 618 20.63 -0.07 -5.44
N GLY A 619 19.55 -0.79 -5.16
CA GLY A 619 19.37 -2.18 -5.55
C GLY A 619 20.48 -3.06 -4.97
N ALA A 620 21.04 -3.94 -5.80
CA ALA A 620 22.15 -4.81 -5.37
C ALA A 620 23.41 -4.03 -4.95
N ALA A 621 23.62 -2.81 -5.45
CA ALA A 621 24.76 -1.97 -5.05
C ALA A 621 24.60 -1.42 -3.63
N ALA A 622 23.44 -1.55 -2.98
CA ALA A 622 23.20 -1.05 -1.63
C ALA A 622 24.09 -1.69 -0.56
N VAL A 623 24.81 -2.77 -0.83
CA VAL A 623 25.79 -3.38 0.10
C VAL A 623 27.22 -2.87 -0.10
N MET A 624 27.48 -2.05 -1.13
CA MET A 624 28.82 -1.57 -1.46
C MET A 624 29.41 -0.71 -0.32
N PRO A 625 30.74 -0.80 -0.07
CA PRO A 625 31.44 -0.01 0.95
C PRO A 625 31.32 1.50 0.75
N PHE A 626 31.18 1.93 -0.51
CA PHE A 626 31.02 3.31 -0.90
C PHE A 626 29.99 3.41 -2.01
N LEU A 627 29.14 4.43 -1.96
CA LEU A 627 28.24 4.85 -3.02
C LEU A 627 28.40 6.35 -3.24
N PRO A 628 28.55 6.82 -4.48
CA PRO A 628 28.67 8.24 -4.77
C PRO A 628 27.34 8.95 -4.56
N ARG A 629 27.37 10.28 -4.40
CA ARG A 629 26.20 11.14 -4.53
C ARG A 629 25.63 10.97 -5.95
N LEU A 630 24.31 10.87 -6.07
CA LEU A 630 23.63 10.90 -7.36
C LEU A 630 22.87 12.20 -7.54
N ARG A 631 23.20 12.92 -8.61
CA ARG A 631 22.57 14.20 -8.94
C ARG A 631 22.04 14.21 -10.37
N TYR A 632 20.85 14.75 -10.59
CA TYR A 632 20.31 15.07 -11.91
C TYR A 632 19.90 16.55 -11.93
N GLY A 633 20.64 17.37 -12.67
CA GLY A 633 20.45 18.83 -12.62
C GLY A 633 20.62 19.36 -11.18
N ARG A 634 19.57 19.96 -10.60
CA ARG A 634 19.55 20.47 -9.22
C ARG A 634 19.03 19.46 -8.19
N ILE A 635 18.66 18.26 -8.62
CA ILE A 635 18.04 17.24 -7.78
C ILE A 635 19.11 16.27 -7.29
N VAL A 636 19.34 16.21 -5.99
CA VAL A 636 20.16 15.18 -5.35
C VAL A 636 19.24 14.02 -4.99
N LEU A 637 19.34 12.92 -5.74
CA LEU A 637 18.51 11.73 -5.58
C LEU A 637 18.94 10.89 -4.37
N ALA A 638 20.25 10.83 -4.14
CA ALA A 638 20.86 10.12 -3.01
C ALA A 638 22.17 10.81 -2.62
N PRO A 639 22.41 11.04 -1.32
CA PRO A 639 23.70 11.53 -0.84
C PRO A 639 24.79 10.44 -0.99
N ALA A 640 26.04 10.87 -1.05
CA ALA A 640 27.19 9.97 -0.93
C ALA A 640 27.13 9.20 0.39
N ARG A 641 27.47 7.90 0.35
CA ARG A 641 27.33 6.97 1.47
C ARG A 641 28.55 6.10 1.62
N TRP A 642 29.03 5.98 2.85
CA TRP A 642 30.12 5.11 3.26
C TRP A 642 29.61 4.07 4.26
N ARG A 643 30.12 2.84 4.14
CA ARG A 643 29.88 1.76 5.08
C ARG A 643 31.20 1.42 5.76
N LEU A 644 31.28 1.77 7.03
CA LEU A 644 32.43 1.53 7.90
C LEU A 644 32.18 0.22 8.66
N GLU A 645 32.96 -0.81 8.35
CA GLU A 645 32.88 -2.09 9.08
C GLU A 645 33.62 -1.97 10.42
N ALA A 646 33.11 -2.63 11.46
CA ALA A 646 33.75 -2.60 12.78
C ALA A 646 35.19 -3.12 12.75
N GLY A 647 35.49 -4.07 11.85
CA GLY A 647 36.83 -4.62 11.65
C GLY A 647 37.82 -3.70 10.92
N ASP A 648 37.37 -2.58 10.35
CA ASP A 648 38.26 -1.59 9.74
C ASP A 648 39.00 -0.73 10.79
N LEU A 649 38.54 -0.76 12.05
CA LEU A 649 39.07 0.03 13.16
C LEU A 649 39.54 -0.89 14.30
N PRO A 650 40.41 -0.38 15.21
CA PRO A 650 40.84 -1.11 16.38
C PRO A 650 39.66 -1.62 17.22
N ASP A 651 39.79 -2.82 17.79
CA ASP A 651 38.73 -3.46 18.55
C ASP A 651 38.34 -2.68 19.83
N ARG A 652 37.25 -3.14 20.47
CA ARG A 652 36.69 -2.49 21.67
C ARG A 652 37.63 -2.45 22.88
N HIS A 653 38.69 -3.25 22.91
CA HIS A 653 39.67 -3.35 23.99
C HIS A 653 40.89 -2.42 23.78
N ARG A 654 41.04 -1.83 22.59
CA ARG A 654 42.16 -0.92 22.29
C ARG A 654 41.94 0.50 22.84
N PRO A 655 43.01 1.25 23.16
CA PRO A 655 42.92 2.65 23.61
C PRO A 655 42.22 3.58 22.61
N GLY A 656 41.54 4.62 23.11
CA GLY A 656 40.82 5.63 22.30
C GLY A 656 41.71 6.32 21.27
N ARG A 657 42.89 6.79 21.67
CA ARG A 657 43.87 7.42 20.77
C ARG A 657 44.24 6.58 19.54
N GLU A 658 44.31 5.25 19.69
CA GLU A 658 44.63 4.35 18.57
C GLU A 658 43.44 4.25 17.62
N TRP A 659 42.23 4.23 18.19
CA TRP A 659 40.98 4.24 17.44
C TRP A 659 40.81 5.56 16.67
N ASP A 660 41.06 6.72 17.29
CA ASP A 660 40.95 8.03 16.64
C ASP A 660 41.98 8.22 15.50
N ALA A 661 43.21 7.76 15.72
CA ALA A 661 44.25 7.75 14.69
C ALA A 661 43.84 6.84 13.50
N ALA A 662 43.32 5.64 13.78
CA ALA A 662 42.84 4.74 12.75
C ALA A 662 41.62 5.31 12.00
N LEU A 663 40.69 5.96 12.71
CA LEU A 663 39.55 6.64 12.10
C LEU A 663 40.01 7.77 11.19
N SER A 664 41.00 8.57 11.61
CA SER A 664 41.56 9.67 10.81
C SER A 664 42.21 9.15 9.53
N LEU A 665 43.05 8.11 9.62
CA LEU A 665 43.63 7.43 8.46
C LEU A 665 42.56 6.83 7.54
N TRP A 666 41.51 6.23 8.13
CA TRP A 666 40.41 5.67 7.37
C TRP A 666 39.63 6.76 6.63
N ARG A 667 39.36 7.91 7.29
CA ARG A 667 38.69 9.08 6.70
C ARG A 667 39.46 9.60 5.49
N GLU A 668 40.76 9.80 5.63
CA GLU A 668 41.63 10.25 4.54
C GLU A 668 41.61 9.25 3.37
N ARG A 669 41.83 7.96 3.66
CA ARG A 669 41.85 6.89 2.66
C ARG A 669 40.52 6.73 1.91
N ARG A 670 39.40 6.96 2.60
CA ARG A 670 38.04 6.78 2.05
C ARG A 670 37.38 8.10 1.62
N ARG A 671 38.08 9.24 1.73
CA ARG A 671 37.57 10.59 1.45
C ARG A 671 36.26 10.91 2.19
N LEU A 672 36.13 10.44 3.42
CA LEU A 672 34.94 10.72 4.23
C LEU A 672 34.98 12.19 4.68
N PRO A 673 33.93 13.01 4.42
CA PRO A 673 33.90 14.40 4.85
C PRO A 673 33.85 14.52 6.38
N ARG A 674 34.15 15.72 6.88
CA ARG A 674 34.08 16.05 8.31
C ARG A 674 32.67 15.90 8.89
N HIS A 675 31.67 16.43 8.18
CA HIS A 675 30.27 16.40 8.62
C HIS A 675 29.53 15.26 7.93
N VAL A 676 28.97 14.35 8.72
CA VAL A 676 28.25 13.17 8.23
C VAL A 676 27.00 12.92 9.06
N HIS A 677 26.08 12.15 8.51
CA HIS A 677 25.00 11.54 9.28
C HIS A 677 25.29 10.06 9.51
N LEU A 678 25.28 9.62 10.77
CA LEU A 678 25.15 8.21 11.10
C LEU A 678 23.69 7.81 10.91
N VAL A 679 23.45 6.91 9.95
CA VAL A 679 22.12 6.47 9.55
C VAL A 679 21.79 5.12 10.18
N GLN A 680 20.66 5.06 10.87
CA GLN A 680 20.04 3.83 11.36
C GLN A 680 18.54 3.89 11.07
N ASP A 681 18.07 3.09 10.12
CA ASP A 681 16.69 3.11 9.63
C ASP A 681 16.26 4.53 9.20
N ASP A 682 15.18 5.06 9.78
CA ASP A 682 14.67 6.43 9.55
C ASP A 682 15.43 7.52 10.33
N ARG A 683 16.41 7.11 11.17
CA ARG A 683 17.11 8.01 12.09
C ARG A 683 18.43 8.43 11.49
N ARG A 684 18.62 9.74 11.36
CA ARG A 684 19.90 10.37 11.01
C ARG A 684 20.44 11.08 12.25
N LEU A 685 21.63 10.69 12.70
CA LEU A 685 22.37 11.35 13.76
C LEU A 685 23.53 12.14 13.14
N PRO A 686 23.47 13.48 13.12
CA PRO A 686 24.55 14.30 12.59
C PRO A 686 25.77 14.21 13.50
N LEU A 687 26.94 14.07 12.89
CA LEU A 687 28.23 13.98 13.53
C LEU A 687 29.20 14.94 12.85
N ASP A 688 29.81 15.81 13.64
CA ASP A 688 31.06 16.49 13.31
C ASP A 688 32.23 15.61 13.75
N LEU A 689 32.95 15.03 12.80
CA LEU A 689 34.06 14.12 13.05
C LEU A 689 35.36 14.83 13.48
N ASP A 690 35.35 16.13 13.75
CA ASP A 690 36.46 16.79 14.46
C ASP A 690 36.18 16.92 15.97
N GLN A 691 35.00 16.48 16.44
CA GLN A 691 34.61 16.51 17.85
C GLN A 691 34.80 15.14 18.51
N ALA A 692 35.61 15.07 19.57
CA ALA A 692 35.87 13.82 20.30
C ALA A 692 34.58 13.19 20.87
N GLY A 693 33.65 13.99 21.38
CA GLY A 693 32.35 13.46 21.86
C GLY A 693 31.52 12.76 20.77
N HIS A 694 31.66 13.16 19.51
CA HIS A 694 31.00 12.50 18.37
C HIS A 694 31.71 11.20 17.97
N HIS A 695 33.03 11.13 18.13
CA HIS A 695 33.78 9.87 18.00
C HIS A 695 33.29 8.83 19.00
N SER A 696 33.06 9.22 20.26
CA SER A 696 32.52 8.31 21.27
C SER A 696 31.13 7.76 20.88
N LEU A 697 30.27 8.58 20.23
CA LEU A 697 28.96 8.14 19.73
C LEU A 697 29.09 7.12 18.59
N LEU A 698 29.99 7.37 17.63
CA LEU A 698 30.26 6.45 16.52
C LEU A 698 30.88 5.14 17.01
N ARG A 699 31.86 5.21 17.92
CA ARG A 699 32.48 4.02 18.50
C ARG A 699 31.50 3.20 19.32
N GLN A 700 30.63 3.83 20.12
CA GLN A 700 29.57 3.12 20.86
C GLN A 700 28.59 2.40 19.92
N HIS A 701 28.31 2.96 18.75
CA HIS A 701 27.51 2.29 17.73
C HIS A 701 28.22 1.02 17.21
N LEU A 702 29.49 1.14 16.81
CA LEU A 702 30.30 0.02 16.32
C LEU A 702 30.62 -1.04 17.38
N ASP A 703 30.63 -0.67 18.67
CA ASP A 703 30.75 -1.64 19.78
C ASP A 703 29.54 -2.60 19.85
N ARG A 704 28.41 -2.25 19.22
CA ARG A 704 27.15 -3.01 19.24
C ARG A 704 26.72 -3.55 17.87
N ALA A 705 27.10 -2.85 16.80
CA ALA A 705 26.73 -3.16 15.43
C ALA A 705 27.96 -3.53 14.60
N HIS A 706 27.79 -4.45 13.65
CA HIS A 706 28.90 -4.87 12.78
C HIS A 706 29.38 -3.77 11.81
N ALA A 707 28.54 -2.77 11.53
CA ALA A 707 28.88 -1.67 10.64
C ALA A 707 28.14 -0.37 11.01
N ALA A 708 28.73 0.75 10.60
CA ALA A 708 28.11 2.07 10.58
C ALA A 708 27.87 2.52 9.14
N VAL A 709 26.65 2.96 8.84
CA VAL A 709 26.32 3.60 7.56
C VAL A 709 26.37 5.10 7.76
N LEU A 710 27.27 5.76 7.04
CA LEU A 710 27.49 7.20 7.10
C LEU A 710 27.07 7.81 5.77
N THR A 711 26.28 8.88 5.78
CA THR A 711 26.04 9.69 4.58
C THR A 711 26.67 11.05 4.75
N GLU A 712 27.00 11.72 3.65
CA GLU A 712 27.39 13.13 3.71
C GLU A 712 26.29 13.98 4.39
N ALA A 713 26.72 15.10 4.98
CA ALA A 713 25.84 16.14 5.49
C ALA A 713 25.99 17.41 4.64
N ALA A 714 24.96 18.26 4.65
CA ALA A 714 24.99 19.54 3.96
C ALA A 714 26.08 20.47 4.53
N SER A 715 26.48 21.46 3.74
CA SER A 715 27.43 22.49 4.19
C SER A 715 26.81 23.34 5.31
N LEU A 716 27.68 23.96 6.14
CA LEU A 716 27.25 24.76 7.28
C LEU A 716 26.34 25.94 6.90
N ASP A 717 26.50 26.50 5.71
CA ASP A 717 25.70 27.63 5.23
C ASP A 717 24.38 27.21 4.55
N ALA A 718 24.14 25.91 4.36
CA ALA A 718 23.00 25.42 3.60
C ALA A 718 21.63 25.69 4.28
N ASP A 719 21.63 25.88 5.60
CA ASP A 719 20.43 26.24 6.38
C ASP A 719 20.32 27.77 6.63
N SER A 720 21.14 28.60 5.98
CA SER A 720 21.15 30.06 6.24
C SER A 720 19.79 30.70 5.93
N TRP A 721 19.13 30.28 4.84
CA TRP A 721 17.83 30.80 4.45
C TRP A 721 16.72 30.48 5.47
N SER A 722 16.87 29.41 6.25
CA SER A 722 15.92 28.98 7.28
C SER A 722 16.31 29.48 8.68
N GLY A 723 17.18 30.50 8.77
CA GLY A 723 17.68 31.02 10.04
C GLY A 723 18.58 30.03 10.78
N GLY A 724 19.29 29.17 10.05
CA GLY A 724 20.16 28.11 10.58
C GLY A 724 19.41 26.85 11.03
N ARG A 725 18.10 26.73 10.73
CA ARG A 725 17.28 25.60 11.16
C ARG A 725 17.36 24.47 10.15
N ALA A 726 17.80 23.29 10.61
CA ALA A 726 17.60 22.08 9.85
C ALA A 726 16.11 21.88 9.55
N HIS A 727 15.78 21.60 8.29
CA HIS A 727 14.42 21.62 7.77
C HIS A 727 14.16 20.50 6.76
N GLU A 728 12.89 20.19 6.53
CA GLU A 728 12.35 19.35 5.46
C GLU A 728 11.06 20.03 4.93
N ILE A 729 10.93 20.15 3.61
CA ILE A 729 9.77 20.70 2.93
C ILE A 729 9.02 19.53 2.29
N VAL A 730 7.80 19.25 2.77
CA VAL A 730 6.93 18.22 2.23
C VAL A 730 5.97 18.85 1.24
N VAL A 731 6.08 18.45 -0.03
CA VAL A 731 5.29 18.98 -1.14
C VAL A 731 4.29 17.93 -1.61
N PRO A 732 2.98 18.16 -1.46
CA PRO A 732 1.95 17.36 -2.11
C PRO A 732 2.01 17.52 -3.63
N LEU A 733 1.92 16.41 -4.35
CA LEU A 733 1.97 16.34 -5.80
C LEU A 733 0.77 15.57 -6.33
N LYS A 734 0.22 16.05 -7.45
CA LYS A 734 -0.90 15.42 -8.18
C LYS A 734 -0.44 15.09 -9.60
N ALA A 735 -0.84 13.94 -10.12
CA ALA A 735 -0.58 13.58 -11.50
C ALA A 735 -1.38 14.49 -12.44
N VAL A 736 -0.76 14.99 -13.52
CA VAL A 736 -1.41 15.92 -14.46
C VAL A 736 -2.22 15.23 -15.54
N ARG A 737 -2.05 13.91 -15.71
CA ARG A 737 -2.81 13.11 -16.68
C ARG A 737 -3.20 11.78 -16.03
N PRO A 738 -4.45 11.33 -16.21
CA PRO A 738 -4.82 9.96 -15.86
C PRO A 738 -4.04 8.98 -16.73
N ALA A 739 -3.72 7.81 -16.17
CA ALA A 739 -3.02 6.77 -16.91
C ALA A 739 -3.87 6.27 -18.10
N ALA A 740 -3.24 6.05 -19.26
CA ALA A 740 -3.87 5.56 -20.47
C ALA A 740 -4.18 4.05 -20.39
N TRP A 741 -5.06 3.68 -19.47
CA TRP A 741 -5.52 2.30 -19.27
C TRP A 741 -7.00 2.18 -19.63
N PRO A 742 -7.49 0.97 -20.00
CA PRO A 742 -8.91 0.75 -20.29
C PRO A 742 -9.80 1.23 -19.15
N ALA A 743 -11.03 1.61 -19.46
CA ALA A 743 -11.99 1.99 -18.42
C ALA A 743 -12.30 0.78 -17.55
N LEU A 744 -12.41 1.00 -16.23
CA LEU A 744 -12.88 -0.06 -15.34
C LEU A 744 -14.38 -0.30 -15.56
N PRO A 745 -14.82 -1.57 -15.54
CA PRO A 745 -16.24 -1.90 -15.59
C PRO A 745 -17.03 -1.29 -14.41
N ALA A 746 -18.30 -0.96 -14.65
CA ALA A 746 -19.15 -0.31 -13.64
C ALA A 746 -19.45 -1.27 -12.46
N PRO A 747 -19.30 -0.82 -11.20
CA PRO A 747 -19.65 -1.63 -10.03
C PRO A 747 -21.16 -1.71 -9.84
N THR A 748 -21.66 -2.94 -9.66
CA THR A 748 -23.09 -3.22 -9.44
C THR A 748 -23.26 -4.41 -8.49
N PRO A 749 -24.36 -4.49 -7.73
CA PRO A 749 -24.67 -5.66 -6.90
C PRO A 749 -24.79 -6.96 -7.70
N SER A 750 -25.24 -6.88 -8.95
CA SER A 750 -25.41 -8.03 -9.86
C SER A 750 -24.10 -8.75 -10.20
N ARG A 751 -22.95 -8.12 -9.91
CA ARG A 751 -21.60 -8.66 -10.15
C ARG A 751 -20.92 -9.16 -8.88
N VAL A 752 -21.58 -9.03 -7.73
CA VAL A 752 -21.06 -9.55 -6.46
C VAL A 752 -21.05 -11.06 -6.49
N LEU A 753 -19.97 -11.67 -5.98
CA LEU A 753 -19.83 -13.12 -5.88
C LEU A 753 -21.05 -13.72 -5.17
N SER A 754 -21.72 -14.67 -5.84
CA SER A 754 -22.77 -15.48 -5.24
C SER A 754 -22.31 -16.94 -5.04
N PRO A 755 -22.91 -17.68 -4.09
CA PRO A 755 -22.65 -19.11 -3.93
C PRO A 755 -22.89 -19.92 -5.22
N ASP A 756 -23.84 -19.50 -6.06
CA ASP A 756 -24.17 -20.17 -7.34
C ASP A 756 -23.00 -20.18 -8.34
N GLN A 757 -22.01 -19.32 -8.14
CA GLN A 757 -20.81 -19.30 -8.98
C GLN A 757 -19.82 -20.40 -8.61
N ILE A 758 -19.93 -21.02 -7.43
CA ILE A 758 -18.97 -22.00 -6.90
C ILE A 758 -19.44 -23.41 -7.29
N GLN A 759 -18.71 -24.05 -8.19
CA GLN A 759 -19.01 -25.39 -8.71
C GLN A 759 -18.03 -26.39 -8.10
N THR A 760 -18.38 -26.88 -6.90
CA THR A 760 -17.57 -27.84 -6.15
C THR A 760 -17.66 -29.24 -6.79
N PRO A 761 -16.54 -29.97 -6.94
CA PRO A 761 -16.54 -31.32 -7.47
C PRO A 761 -17.49 -32.25 -6.68
N ALA A 762 -18.22 -33.11 -7.39
CA ALA A 762 -19.24 -34.03 -6.84
C ALA A 762 -20.43 -33.38 -6.10
N ALA A 763 -20.56 -32.05 -6.12
CA ALA A 763 -21.69 -31.33 -5.52
C ALA A 763 -22.37 -30.36 -6.50
N SER A 764 -21.92 -30.34 -7.75
CA SER A 764 -22.42 -29.45 -8.79
C SER A 764 -22.57 -30.19 -10.12
N SER A 765 -23.44 -29.64 -10.98
CA SER A 765 -23.73 -30.18 -12.31
C SER A 765 -22.65 -29.83 -13.36
N GLU A 766 -21.43 -29.50 -12.93
CA GLU A 766 -20.28 -29.25 -13.79
C GLU A 766 -19.04 -29.95 -13.22
N LEU A 767 -18.36 -30.71 -14.07
CA LEU A 767 -17.06 -31.28 -13.78
C LEU A 767 -15.98 -30.50 -14.53
N LEU A 768 -15.01 -29.98 -13.80
CA LEU A 768 -13.80 -29.37 -14.35
C LEU A 768 -12.61 -30.33 -14.21
N ALA A 769 -12.04 -30.75 -15.35
CA ALA A 769 -10.82 -31.54 -15.42
C ALA A 769 -9.65 -30.67 -15.90
N ALA A 770 -8.60 -30.55 -15.08
CA ALA A 770 -7.36 -29.87 -15.41
C ALA A 770 -6.30 -30.89 -15.86
N LEU A 771 -5.92 -30.83 -17.14
CA LEU A 771 -5.01 -31.77 -17.81
C LEU A 771 -3.63 -31.11 -17.97
N TYR A 772 -2.67 -31.54 -17.16
CA TYR A 772 -1.30 -31.01 -17.19
C TYR A 772 -0.43 -31.83 -18.13
N GLY A 773 0.42 -31.15 -18.91
CA GLY A 773 1.31 -31.76 -19.89
C GLY A 773 2.09 -30.71 -20.68
N ASP A 774 2.88 -31.13 -21.66
CA ASP A 774 3.63 -30.20 -22.52
C ASP A 774 2.68 -29.41 -23.43
N PRO A 775 2.72 -28.06 -23.44
CA PRO A 775 1.89 -27.22 -24.30
C PRO A 775 1.96 -27.60 -25.79
N ARG A 776 3.11 -28.12 -26.26
CA ARG A 776 3.33 -28.57 -27.65
C ARG A 776 2.54 -29.82 -28.03
N ARG A 777 1.85 -30.46 -27.08
CA ARG A 777 0.99 -31.63 -27.31
C ARG A 777 -0.49 -31.31 -27.21
N GLN A 778 -0.87 -30.12 -26.73
CA GLN A 778 -2.27 -29.75 -26.51
C GLN A 778 -3.09 -29.80 -27.80
N ASP A 779 -2.58 -29.29 -28.93
CA ASP A 779 -3.26 -29.38 -30.23
C ASP A 779 -3.59 -30.82 -30.61
N ALA A 780 -2.67 -31.75 -30.40
CA ALA A 780 -2.86 -33.17 -30.71
C ALA A 780 -3.86 -33.83 -29.77
N ILE A 781 -3.81 -33.50 -28.47
CA ILE A 781 -4.78 -33.96 -27.46
C ILE A 781 -6.19 -33.49 -27.84
N LEU A 782 -6.34 -32.20 -28.16
CA LEU A 782 -7.61 -31.59 -28.55
C LEU A 782 -8.15 -32.18 -29.86
N ALA A 783 -7.31 -32.36 -30.88
CA ALA A 783 -7.74 -32.85 -32.18
C ALA A 783 -8.04 -34.36 -32.22
N ARG A 784 -7.27 -35.18 -31.49
CA ARG A 784 -7.30 -36.65 -31.64
C ARG A 784 -7.90 -37.39 -30.46
N HIS A 785 -7.79 -36.85 -29.24
CA HIS A 785 -8.11 -37.59 -28.01
C HIS A 785 -9.36 -37.06 -27.30
N VAL A 786 -9.62 -35.75 -27.34
CA VAL A 786 -10.86 -35.17 -26.76
C VAL A 786 -12.12 -35.68 -27.48
N PRO A 787 -12.19 -35.78 -28.83
CA PRO A 787 -13.35 -36.36 -29.49
C PRO A 787 -13.64 -37.80 -29.06
N ASP A 788 -12.59 -38.58 -28.78
CA ASP A 788 -12.74 -39.94 -28.25
C ASP A 788 -13.35 -39.93 -26.84
N LEU A 789 -12.83 -39.09 -25.94
CA LEU A 789 -13.39 -38.92 -24.60
C LEU A 789 -14.86 -38.52 -24.65
N MET A 790 -15.23 -37.55 -25.50
CA MET A 790 -16.62 -37.13 -25.63
C MET A 790 -17.53 -38.27 -26.08
N ARG A 791 -17.09 -39.15 -27.00
CA ARG A 791 -17.86 -40.36 -27.35
C ARG A 791 -17.99 -41.33 -26.18
N ARG A 792 -16.91 -41.57 -25.41
CA ARG A 792 -16.95 -42.46 -24.23
C ARG A 792 -17.94 -41.95 -23.18
N LEU A 793 -18.12 -40.64 -23.07
CA LEU A 793 -19.04 -39.98 -22.14
C LEU A 793 -20.47 -39.80 -22.68
N GLY A 794 -20.79 -40.27 -23.89
CA GLY A 794 -22.13 -40.09 -24.48
C GLY A 794 -22.40 -38.70 -25.08
N SER A 795 -21.34 -37.99 -25.49
CA SER A 795 -21.37 -36.64 -26.09
C SER A 795 -22.02 -35.56 -25.20
N PRO A 796 -21.58 -35.39 -23.94
CA PRO A 796 -22.10 -34.34 -23.07
C PRO A 796 -21.77 -32.95 -23.60
N SER A 797 -22.46 -31.92 -23.11
CA SER A 797 -22.08 -30.53 -23.37
C SER A 797 -20.73 -30.22 -22.73
N TRP A 798 -19.80 -29.69 -23.50
CA TRP A 798 -18.43 -29.44 -23.04
C TRP A 798 -17.82 -28.20 -23.68
N CYS A 799 -16.88 -27.59 -22.96
CA CYS A 799 -15.97 -26.59 -23.52
C CYS A 799 -14.58 -26.76 -22.92
N TYR A 800 -13.58 -26.16 -23.56
CA TYR A 800 -12.23 -26.11 -22.99
C TYR A 800 -11.64 -24.72 -23.04
N ILE A 801 -10.57 -24.52 -22.29
CA ILE A 801 -9.67 -23.38 -22.42
C ILE A 801 -8.24 -23.82 -22.10
N ARG A 802 -7.26 -23.24 -22.80
CA ARG A 802 -5.86 -23.34 -22.39
C ARG A 802 -5.66 -22.41 -21.20
N PHE A 803 -5.00 -22.88 -20.15
CA PHE A 803 -4.83 -22.13 -18.91
C PHE A 803 -3.37 -22.19 -18.45
N ARG A 804 -3.00 -21.34 -17.49
CA ARG A 804 -1.65 -21.32 -16.91
C ARG A 804 -1.75 -21.08 -15.40
N ASP A 805 -1.35 -22.07 -14.58
CA ASP A 805 -0.97 -21.81 -13.18
C ASP A 805 -0.27 -23.01 -12.46
N PRO A 806 0.98 -22.88 -11.96
CA PRO A 806 2.03 -22.02 -12.54
C PRO A 806 2.45 -22.54 -13.93
N GLN A 807 2.00 -23.75 -14.32
CA GLN A 807 2.29 -24.40 -15.59
C GLN A 807 1.09 -24.35 -16.53
N GLN A 808 1.35 -24.33 -17.84
CA GLN A 808 0.31 -24.37 -18.86
C GLN A 808 -0.38 -25.74 -18.90
N HIS A 809 -1.71 -25.75 -18.90
CA HIS A 809 -2.55 -26.94 -18.88
C HIS A 809 -3.86 -26.70 -19.66
N LEU A 810 -4.61 -27.77 -19.96
CA LEU A 810 -5.98 -27.65 -20.49
C LEU A 810 -6.97 -27.72 -19.34
N ARG A 811 -7.99 -26.87 -19.36
CA ARG A 811 -9.17 -26.96 -18.49
C ARG A 811 -10.35 -27.40 -19.35
N LEU A 812 -10.87 -28.59 -19.08
CA LEU A 812 -12.03 -29.17 -19.74
C LEU A 812 -13.22 -29.08 -18.79
N ARG A 813 -14.25 -28.34 -19.18
CA ARG A 813 -15.53 -28.24 -18.46
C ARG A 813 -16.56 -29.14 -19.13
N ILE A 814 -17.17 -30.04 -18.36
CA ILE A 814 -18.16 -31.00 -18.81
C ILE A 814 -19.42 -30.81 -17.97
N ALA A 815 -20.54 -30.53 -18.63
CA ALA A 815 -21.83 -30.45 -17.96
C ALA A 815 -22.30 -31.86 -17.59
N LEU A 816 -22.80 -32.01 -16.36
CA LEU A 816 -23.40 -33.23 -15.84
C LEU A 816 -24.92 -33.06 -15.84
N PRO A 817 -25.71 -34.10 -16.20
CA PRO A 817 -27.15 -34.10 -16.01
C PRO A 817 -27.54 -33.94 -14.54
N ASP A 818 -26.90 -34.70 -13.67
CA ASP A 818 -27.06 -34.64 -12.21
C ASP A 818 -25.69 -34.61 -11.50
N PRO A 819 -25.53 -33.92 -10.36
CA PRO A 819 -24.31 -34.01 -9.55
C PRO A 819 -23.88 -35.44 -9.20
N ASP A 820 -24.82 -36.39 -9.07
CA ASP A 820 -24.55 -37.80 -8.76
C ASP A 820 -23.78 -38.52 -9.90
N ASP A 821 -23.85 -37.99 -11.14
CA ASP A 821 -23.12 -38.53 -12.30
C ASP A 821 -21.60 -38.23 -12.26
N PHE A 822 -21.14 -37.47 -11.25
CA PHE A 822 -19.74 -37.07 -11.13
C PHE A 822 -18.81 -38.28 -11.05
N ALA A 823 -19.17 -39.31 -10.27
CA ALA A 823 -18.30 -40.46 -10.02
C ALA A 823 -18.02 -41.25 -11.31
N ASP A 824 -19.07 -41.55 -12.08
CA ASP A 824 -18.97 -42.31 -13.33
C ASP A 824 -18.25 -41.51 -14.42
N THR A 825 -18.53 -40.20 -14.49
CA THR A 825 -17.85 -39.28 -15.42
C THR A 825 -16.36 -39.16 -15.08
N ALA A 826 -16.03 -38.95 -13.80
CA ALA A 826 -14.65 -38.86 -13.32
C ALA A 826 -13.90 -40.18 -13.50
N HIS A 827 -14.56 -41.33 -13.31
CA HIS A 827 -13.96 -42.64 -13.60
C HIS A 827 -13.55 -42.74 -15.06
N THR A 828 -14.45 -42.40 -15.97
CA THR A 828 -14.20 -42.44 -17.42
C THR A 828 -13.09 -41.50 -17.85
N ILE A 829 -13.07 -40.26 -17.34
CA ILE A 829 -12.02 -39.28 -17.61
C ILE A 829 -10.68 -39.75 -17.04
N SER A 830 -10.65 -40.32 -15.84
CA SER A 830 -9.42 -40.79 -15.20
C SER A 830 -8.82 -41.98 -15.95
N ALA A 831 -9.65 -42.92 -16.40
CA ALA A 831 -9.20 -44.03 -17.24
C ALA A 831 -8.63 -43.53 -18.59
N TRP A 832 -9.34 -42.61 -19.25
CA TRP A 832 -8.85 -41.98 -20.48
C TRP A 832 -7.54 -41.20 -20.26
N ALA A 833 -7.42 -40.46 -19.16
CA ALA A 833 -6.20 -39.73 -18.84
C ALA A 833 -5.03 -40.67 -18.52
N HIS A 834 -5.30 -41.82 -17.89
CA HIS A 834 -4.30 -42.86 -17.68
C HIS A 834 -3.72 -43.37 -19.00
N ASP A 835 -4.57 -43.61 -20.01
CA ASP A 835 -4.13 -43.98 -21.36
C ASP A 835 -3.19 -42.91 -21.96
N LEU A 836 -3.52 -41.62 -21.78
CA LEU A 836 -2.69 -40.51 -22.25
C LEU A 836 -1.37 -40.36 -21.48
N CYS A 837 -1.37 -40.61 -20.18
CA CYS A 837 -0.15 -40.65 -19.38
C CYS A 837 0.77 -41.79 -19.84
N ALA A 838 0.21 -42.99 -20.08
CA ALA A 838 0.95 -44.12 -20.63
C ALA A 838 1.54 -43.83 -22.02
N ALA A 839 0.83 -43.02 -22.84
CA ALA A 839 1.30 -42.54 -24.13
C ALA A 839 2.27 -41.35 -24.06
N GLY A 840 2.60 -40.84 -22.87
CA GLY A 840 3.49 -39.69 -22.68
C GLY A 840 2.92 -38.34 -23.11
N LEU A 841 1.60 -38.22 -23.19
CA LEU A 841 0.89 -37.01 -23.62
C LEU A 841 0.43 -36.14 -22.44
N LEU A 842 0.15 -36.74 -21.29
CA LEU A 842 -0.21 -36.07 -20.04
C LEU A 842 0.78 -36.41 -18.92
N ALA A 843 0.90 -35.48 -17.97
CA ALA A 843 1.72 -35.60 -16.77
C ALA A 843 0.88 -35.71 -15.50
N ASP A 844 -0.25 -35.01 -15.41
CA ASP A 844 -1.13 -35.00 -14.22
C ASP A 844 -2.58 -34.64 -14.61
N LEU A 845 -3.54 -35.09 -13.81
CA LEU A 845 -4.97 -34.80 -13.92
C LEU A 845 -5.50 -34.34 -12.56
N ARG A 846 -6.25 -33.23 -12.53
CA ARG A 846 -6.90 -32.72 -11.32
C ARG A 846 -8.36 -32.37 -11.56
N TYR A 847 -9.17 -32.48 -10.51
CA TYR A 847 -10.57 -32.04 -10.50
C TYR A 847 -10.75 -30.84 -9.55
N PRO A 848 -10.34 -29.62 -9.95
CA PRO A 848 -10.49 -28.44 -9.11
C PRO A 848 -11.93 -27.93 -9.06
N THR A 849 -12.26 -27.13 -8.04
CA THR A 849 -13.48 -26.31 -8.02
C THR A 849 -13.50 -25.37 -9.22
N SER A 850 -14.63 -25.33 -9.93
CA SER A 850 -14.87 -24.39 -11.02
C SER A 850 -15.58 -23.14 -10.49
N TYR A 851 -15.21 -21.97 -11.00
CA TYR A 851 -15.86 -20.70 -10.68
C TYR A 851 -16.48 -20.11 -11.94
N ARG A 852 -17.79 -19.83 -11.90
CA ARG A 852 -18.50 -19.18 -13.01
C ARG A 852 -18.16 -17.69 -13.02
N GLU A 853 -17.70 -17.19 -14.16
CA GLU A 853 -17.28 -15.79 -14.35
C GLU A 853 -18.50 -14.87 -14.61
N MET A 854 -19.55 -14.96 -13.79
CA MET A 854 -20.79 -14.21 -14.01
C MET A 854 -20.60 -12.69 -13.98
N GLY A 855 -19.59 -12.19 -13.25
CA GLY A 855 -19.21 -10.77 -13.26
C GLY A 855 -18.60 -10.28 -14.58
N ARG A 856 -18.27 -11.20 -15.51
CA ARG A 856 -17.76 -10.93 -16.86
C ARG A 856 -18.81 -11.17 -17.95
N TRP A 857 -19.60 -12.23 -17.80
CA TRP A 857 -20.49 -12.73 -18.87
C TRP A 857 -21.98 -12.55 -18.58
N GLY A 858 -22.34 -12.11 -17.38
CA GLY A 858 -23.71 -12.04 -16.90
C GLY A 858 -24.12 -13.30 -16.13
N SER A 859 -25.31 -13.24 -15.52
CA SER A 859 -25.90 -14.31 -14.72
C SER A 859 -27.08 -14.98 -15.42
N GLY A 860 -27.63 -16.06 -14.83
CA GLY A 860 -28.84 -16.73 -15.32
C GLY A 860 -28.82 -17.04 -16.83
N PRO A 861 -29.86 -16.67 -17.61
CA PRO A 861 -29.92 -16.93 -19.05
C PRO A 861 -28.76 -16.32 -19.86
N ALA A 862 -28.18 -15.21 -19.40
CA ALA A 862 -27.03 -14.61 -20.08
C ALA A 862 -25.76 -15.47 -19.92
N TRP A 863 -25.56 -16.07 -18.74
CA TRP A 863 -24.47 -17.02 -18.50
C TRP A 863 -24.62 -18.26 -19.38
N GLU A 864 -25.82 -18.83 -19.44
CA GLU A 864 -26.11 -20.03 -20.26
C GLU A 864 -25.81 -19.77 -21.75
N ALA A 865 -26.27 -18.64 -22.29
CA ALA A 865 -25.97 -18.23 -23.66
C ALA A 865 -24.46 -17.97 -23.91
N ALA A 866 -23.75 -17.42 -22.92
CA ALA A 866 -22.30 -17.25 -23.00
C ALA A 866 -21.56 -18.61 -23.01
N GLU A 867 -22.00 -19.58 -22.19
CA GLU A 867 -21.45 -20.93 -22.20
C GLU A 867 -21.68 -21.62 -23.55
N ASP A 868 -22.84 -21.43 -24.18
CA ASP A 868 -23.10 -21.94 -25.53
C ASP A 868 -22.13 -21.36 -26.55
N CYS A 869 -21.75 -20.09 -26.43
CA CYS A 869 -20.67 -19.51 -27.22
C CYS A 869 -19.34 -20.24 -26.98
N PHE A 870 -19.01 -20.58 -25.73
CA PHE A 870 -17.77 -21.29 -25.39
C PHE A 870 -17.76 -22.73 -25.92
N ARG A 871 -18.90 -23.43 -25.83
CA ARG A 871 -19.09 -24.79 -26.35
C ARG A 871 -18.95 -24.79 -27.87
N ALA A 872 -19.63 -23.88 -28.55
CA ALA A 872 -19.57 -23.75 -30.01
C ALA A 872 -18.17 -23.38 -30.50
N ASP A 873 -17.51 -22.42 -29.85
CA ASP A 873 -16.13 -22.03 -30.18
C ASP A 873 -15.12 -23.16 -29.92
N SER A 874 -15.30 -23.93 -28.84
CA SER A 874 -14.50 -25.13 -28.56
C SER A 874 -14.61 -26.17 -29.68
N ARG A 875 -15.84 -26.45 -30.15
CA ARG A 875 -16.08 -27.38 -31.27
C ARG A 875 -15.47 -26.85 -32.57
N ALA A 876 -15.63 -25.56 -32.86
CA ALA A 876 -15.06 -24.93 -34.06
C ALA A 876 -13.53 -25.07 -34.10
N VAL A 877 -12.85 -24.77 -32.99
CA VAL A 877 -11.39 -24.88 -32.91
C VAL A 877 -10.94 -26.35 -32.99
N VAL A 878 -11.64 -27.30 -32.35
CA VAL A 878 -11.29 -28.73 -32.49
C VAL A 878 -11.48 -29.24 -33.92
N ALA A 879 -12.56 -28.86 -34.60
CA ALA A 879 -12.79 -29.20 -36.00
C ALA A 879 -11.69 -28.64 -36.92
N GLN A 880 -11.20 -27.44 -36.62
CA GLN A 880 -10.05 -26.83 -37.28
C GLN A 880 -8.75 -27.60 -37.00
N LEU A 881 -8.47 -27.92 -35.74
CA LEU A 881 -7.23 -28.63 -35.36
C LEU A 881 -7.18 -30.06 -35.91
N ALA A 882 -8.34 -30.67 -36.17
CA ALA A 882 -8.48 -31.95 -36.83
C ALA A 882 -8.13 -31.92 -38.33
N GLN A 883 -8.08 -30.74 -38.97
CA GLN A 883 -7.65 -30.64 -40.37
C GLN A 883 -6.14 -30.93 -40.49
N PRO A 884 -5.73 -31.86 -41.38
CA PRO A 884 -4.32 -32.24 -41.54
C PRO A 884 -3.48 -31.12 -42.15
N VAL A 885 -4.10 -30.27 -42.97
CA VAL A 885 -3.49 -29.08 -43.57
C VAL A 885 -4.43 -27.91 -43.32
N ARG A 886 -3.87 -26.78 -42.89
CA ARG A 886 -4.58 -25.55 -42.59
C ARG A 886 -3.67 -24.34 -42.85
N PRO A 887 -4.21 -23.13 -43.02
CA PRO A 887 -3.42 -21.90 -43.13
C PRO A 887 -2.55 -21.65 -41.88
N ASP A 888 -1.60 -20.72 -42.00
CA ASP A 888 -0.80 -20.27 -40.87
C ASP A 888 -1.69 -19.75 -39.72
N PRO A 889 -1.32 -20.00 -38.44
CA PRO A 889 -2.15 -19.62 -37.30
C PRO A 889 -2.52 -18.12 -37.27
N ARG A 890 -1.60 -17.22 -37.64
CA ARG A 890 -1.85 -15.76 -37.54
C ARG A 890 -2.96 -15.28 -38.48
N PRO A 891 -2.89 -15.53 -39.81
CA PRO A 891 -4.00 -15.27 -40.72
C PRO A 891 -5.32 -15.89 -40.27
N LEU A 892 -5.27 -17.10 -39.72
CA LEU A 892 -6.46 -17.83 -39.33
C LEU A 892 -7.12 -17.25 -38.07
N VAL A 893 -6.33 -16.86 -37.07
CA VAL A 893 -6.82 -16.12 -35.89
C VAL A 893 -7.39 -14.78 -36.34
N ALA A 894 -6.72 -14.05 -37.22
CA ALA A 894 -7.21 -12.76 -37.71
C ALA A 894 -8.57 -12.89 -38.41
N ALA A 895 -8.76 -13.93 -39.23
CA ALA A 895 -10.05 -14.24 -39.86
C ALA A 895 -11.13 -14.56 -38.83
N GLN A 896 -10.81 -15.35 -37.79
CA GLN A 896 -11.76 -15.68 -36.73
C GLN A 896 -12.11 -14.51 -35.83
N PHE A 897 -11.17 -13.63 -35.52
CA PHE A 897 -11.45 -12.39 -34.81
C PHE A 897 -12.44 -11.52 -35.57
N PHE A 898 -12.25 -11.39 -36.88
CA PHE A 898 -13.20 -10.68 -37.72
C PHE A 898 -14.55 -11.40 -37.77
N ALA A 899 -14.58 -12.73 -37.93
CA ALA A 899 -15.83 -13.50 -37.91
C ALA A 899 -16.59 -13.32 -36.59
N ILE A 900 -15.94 -13.49 -35.44
CA ILE A 900 -16.55 -13.32 -34.12
C ILE A 900 -17.09 -11.89 -33.94
N ALA A 901 -16.33 -10.86 -34.32
CA ALA A 901 -16.79 -9.48 -34.25
C ALA A 901 -17.99 -9.21 -35.18
N ALA A 902 -17.97 -9.77 -36.39
CA ALA A 902 -19.05 -9.63 -37.35
C ALA A 902 -20.33 -10.33 -36.87
N ASP A 903 -20.22 -11.56 -36.39
CA ASP A 903 -21.33 -12.39 -35.93
C ASP A 903 -21.95 -11.81 -34.64
N PHE A 904 -21.12 -11.37 -33.69
CA PHE A 904 -21.59 -10.75 -32.44
C PHE A 904 -22.27 -9.40 -32.67
N LEU A 905 -21.79 -8.60 -33.63
CA LEU A 905 -22.36 -7.28 -33.95
C LEU A 905 -23.42 -7.34 -35.08
N GLY A 906 -23.68 -8.52 -35.63
CA GLY A 906 -24.72 -8.78 -36.63
C GLY A 906 -24.36 -8.43 -38.08
N SER A 907 -23.15 -7.92 -38.38
CA SER A 907 -22.70 -7.72 -39.76
C SER A 907 -21.18 -7.58 -39.90
N PRO A 908 -20.60 -7.94 -41.06
CA PRO A 908 -19.18 -7.66 -41.37
C PRO A 908 -18.82 -6.17 -41.30
N GLN A 909 -19.73 -5.26 -41.65
CA GLN A 909 -19.49 -3.82 -41.60
C GLN A 909 -19.36 -3.32 -40.16
N ALA A 910 -20.23 -3.79 -39.26
CA ALA A 910 -20.15 -3.46 -37.85
C ALA A 910 -18.89 -4.06 -37.19
N GLY A 911 -18.59 -5.33 -37.49
CA GLY A 911 -17.35 -5.99 -37.04
C GLY A 911 -16.08 -5.26 -37.49
N ALA A 912 -16.02 -4.86 -38.77
CA ALA A 912 -14.89 -4.12 -39.31
C ALA A 912 -14.70 -2.78 -38.60
N ARG A 913 -15.80 -2.03 -38.41
CA ARG A 913 -15.78 -0.74 -37.72
C ARG A 913 -15.27 -0.91 -36.29
N TRP A 914 -15.78 -1.90 -35.56
CA TRP A 914 -15.36 -2.15 -34.19
C TRP A 914 -13.86 -2.45 -34.10
N LEU A 915 -13.33 -3.35 -34.95
CA LEU A 915 -11.90 -3.67 -34.97
C LEU A 915 -11.03 -2.45 -35.31
N ILE A 916 -11.49 -1.57 -36.20
CA ILE A 916 -10.78 -0.34 -36.57
C ILE A 916 -10.71 0.64 -35.40
N ASP A 917 -11.84 0.80 -34.70
CA ASP A 917 -12.04 1.80 -33.66
C ASP A 917 -11.43 1.37 -32.30
N HIS A 918 -11.39 0.07 -31.99
CA HIS A 918 -11.00 -0.44 -30.67
C HIS A 918 -9.61 -1.08 -30.61
N ILE A 919 -9.07 -1.54 -31.74
CA ILE A 919 -7.71 -2.13 -31.78
C ILE A 919 -6.67 -1.06 -32.11
N PRO A 920 -5.54 -0.99 -31.38
CA PRO A 920 -4.49 -0.01 -31.64
C PRO A 920 -3.99 -0.04 -33.10
N PRO A 921 -3.68 1.14 -33.70
CA PRO A 921 -3.21 1.23 -35.07
C PRO A 921 -1.74 0.82 -35.25
N THR A 922 -1.00 0.67 -34.16
CA THR A 922 0.44 0.36 -34.16
C THR A 922 0.65 -1.12 -33.92
N ALA A 923 1.46 -1.77 -34.76
CA ALA A 923 1.83 -3.16 -34.55
C ALA A 923 2.73 -3.29 -33.31
N PRO A 924 2.52 -4.28 -32.43
CA PRO A 924 3.38 -4.49 -31.25
C PRO A 924 4.78 -4.99 -31.63
N ALA A 925 4.93 -5.58 -32.82
CA ALA A 925 6.19 -6.04 -33.38
C ALA A 925 6.13 -6.03 -34.93
N PRO A 926 7.29 -6.03 -35.63
CA PRO A 926 7.32 -6.12 -37.09
C PRO A 926 6.66 -7.41 -37.61
N VAL A 927 5.74 -7.28 -38.57
CA VAL A 927 5.11 -8.41 -39.27
C VAL A 927 5.76 -8.61 -40.65
N PRO A 928 6.18 -9.83 -41.02
CA PRO A 928 6.63 -10.14 -42.38
C PRO A 928 5.55 -9.84 -43.43
N ARG A 929 5.92 -9.18 -44.53
CA ARG A 929 4.98 -8.82 -45.62
C ARG A 929 4.12 -9.99 -46.15
N PRO A 930 4.67 -11.21 -46.36
CA PRO A 930 3.86 -12.33 -46.81
C PRO A 930 2.73 -12.70 -45.83
N GLN A 931 3.03 -12.76 -44.52
CA GLN A 931 2.03 -13.04 -43.49
C GLN A 931 0.96 -11.95 -43.43
N PHE A 932 1.37 -10.68 -43.51
CA PHE A 932 0.45 -9.55 -43.53
C PHE A 932 -0.52 -9.63 -44.72
N ALA A 933 0.00 -9.89 -45.92
CA ALA A 933 -0.80 -10.02 -47.13
C ALA A 933 -1.77 -11.21 -47.03
N GLU A 934 -1.29 -12.36 -46.55
CA GLU A 934 -2.11 -13.55 -46.34
C GLU A 934 -3.24 -13.31 -45.33
N SER A 935 -2.97 -12.63 -44.20
CA SER A 935 -4.00 -12.25 -43.24
C SER A 935 -5.09 -11.38 -43.87
N VAL A 936 -4.72 -10.36 -44.66
CA VAL A 936 -5.68 -9.48 -45.34
C VAL A 936 -6.53 -10.23 -46.38
N THR A 937 -5.94 -11.23 -47.06
CA THR A 937 -6.65 -12.05 -48.05
C THR A 937 -7.58 -13.06 -47.40
N LEU A 938 -7.11 -13.83 -46.41
CA LEU A 938 -7.90 -14.90 -45.79
C LEU A 938 -8.96 -14.38 -44.82
N ALA A 939 -8.73 -13.24 -44.17
CA ALA A 939 -9.70 -12.61 -43.27
C ALA A 939 -10.73 -11.72 -43.97
N ASP A 940 -10.89 -11.84 -45.29
CA ASP A 940 -11.95 -11.14 -46.03
C ASP A 940 -13.30 -11.88 -45.92
N PRO A 941 -14.34 -11.27 -45.30
CA PRO A 941 -15.65 -11.91 -45.16
C PRO A 941 -16.45 -11.99 -46.47
N SER A 942 -15.98 -11.34 -47.55
CA SER A 942 -16.67 -11.31 -48.84
C SER A 942 -16.94 -12.70 -49.42
N GLY A 943 -18.13 -12.89 -50.01
CA GLY A 943 -18.53 -14.16 -50.62
C GLY A 943 -18.56 -15.33 -49.63
N HIS A 944 -18.98 -15.08 -48.38
CA HIS A 944 -18.97 -16.07 -47.29
C HIS A 944 -17.58 -16.66 -47.05
N TRP A 945 -16.57 -15.80 -46.91
CA TRP A 945 -15.17 -16.17 -46.69
C TRP A 945 -14.56 -16.96 -47.86
N ALA A 946 -14.87 -16.57 -49.10
CA ALA A 946 -14.51 -17.32 -50.31
C ALA A 946 -13.00 -17.63 -50.42
N ALA A 947 -12.14 -16.66 -50.05
CA ALA A 947 -10.69 -16.83 -50.06
C ALA A 947 -10.23 -17.89 -49.05
N LEU A 948 -10.74 -17.84 -47.82
CA LEU A 948 -10.42 -18.83 -46.79
C LEU A 948 -10.97 -20.22 -47.16
N ARG A 949 -12.21 -20.31 -47.66
CA ARG A 949 -12.79 -21.58 -48.13
C ARG A 949 -11.97 -22.25 -49.23
N SER A 950 -11.31 -21.44 -50.08
CA SER A 950 -10.44 -21.94 -51.16
C SER A 950 -9.07 -22.43 -50.66
N ALA A 951 -8.68 -22.10 -49.42
CA ALA A 951 -7.44 -22.56 -48.83
C ALA A 951 -7.56 -24.02 -48.34
N PRO A 952 -6.44 -24.78 -48.23
CA PRO A 952 -6.46 -26.14 -47.71
C PRO A 952 -7.12 -26.24 -46.33
N GLY A 953 -8.10 -27.14 -46.18
CA GLY A 953 -8.88 -27.30 -44.95
C GLY A 953 -9.91 -26.18 -44.67
N GLY A 954 -9.91 -25.11 -45.47
CA GLY A 954 -10.66 -23.89 -45.22
C GLY A 954 -12.18 -24.05 -45.19
N THR A 955 -12.76 -24.83 -46.12
CA THR A 955 -14.21 -25.09 -46.13
C THR A 955 -14.69 -25.71 -44.81
N ALA A 956 -14.02 -26.77 -44.35
CA ALA A 956 -14.36 -27.43 -43.09
C ALA A 956 -14.21 -26.49 -41.87
N ILE A 957 -13.20 -25.61 -41.90
CA ILE A 957 -12.99 -24.61 -40.84
C ILE A 957 -14.13 -23.60 -40.80
N VAL A 958 -14.49 -23.02 -41.95
CA VAL A 958 -15.55 -21.99 -42.01
C VAL A 958 -16.92 -22.61 -41.71
N ASP A 959 -17.21 -23.83 -42.18
CA ASP A 959 -18.48 -24.51 -41.90
C ASP A 959 -18.66 -24.76 -40.40
N ALA A 960 -17.57 -25.07 -39.69
CA ALA A 960 -17.58 -25.25 -38.24
C ALA A 960 -17.88 -23.96 -37.45
N TRP A 961 -17.87 -22.78 -38.09
CA TRP A 961 -18.22 -21.51 -37.44
C TRP A 961 -19.74 -21.30 -37.30
N THR A 962 -20.56 -22.09 -38.00
CA THR A 962 -22.02 -21.91 -38.06
C THR A 962 -22.67 -21.93 -36.67
N ASP A 963 -22.38 -22.94 -35.87
CA ASP A 963 -22.86 -23.04 -34.48
C ASP A 963 -22.41 -21.86 -33.63
N ARG A 964 -21.16 -21.40 -33.83
CA ARG A 964 -20.60 -20.28 -33.09
C ARG A 964 -21.30 -18.98 -33.46
N ALA A 965 -21.58 -18.76 -34.73
CA ALA A 965 -22.32 -17.58 -35.20
C ALA A 965 -23.74 -17.56 -34.61
N ALA A 966 -24.43 -18.70 -34.58
CA ALA A 966 -25.75 -18.82 -33.97
C ALA A 966 -25.73 -18.53 -32.45
N ALA A 967 -24.74 -19.08 -31.73
CA ALA A 967 -24.58 -18.84 -30.30
C ALA A 967 -24.27 -17.36 -29.99
N LEU A 968 -23.38 -16.73 -30.76
CA LEU A 968 -23.07 -15.30 -30.61
C LEU A 968 -24.29 -14.41 -30.86
N ALA A 969 -25.08 -14.73 -31.89
CA ALA A 969 -26.32 -14.02 -32.19
C ALA A 969 -27.39 -14.21 -31.12
N ALA A 970 -27.44 -15.37 -30.46
CA ALA A 970 -28.34 -15.64 -29.33
C ALA A 970 -27.89 -14.92 -28.04
N TYR A 971 -26.58 -14.75 -27.84
CA TYR A 971 -26.04 -14.09 -26.66
C TYR A 971 -26.14 -12.56 -26.71
N ARG A 972 -25.90 -11.94 -27.88
CA ARG A 972 -25.87 -10.47 -28.05
C ARG A 972 -27.11 -9.74 -27.51
N PRO A 973 -28.36 -10.22 -27.64
CA PRO A 973 -29.56 -9.59 -27.10
C PRO A 973 -29.58 -9.44 -25.58
N HIS A 974 -28.75 -10.19 -24.85
CA HIS A 974 -28.62 -10.05 -23.40
C HIS A 974 -27.84 -8.80 -22.97
N LEU A 975 -27.27 -8.01 -23.90
CA LEU A 975 -26.34 -6.91 -23.61
C LEU A 975 -26.82 -5.56 -24.21
N PRO A 976 -27.18 -4.56 -23.39
CA PRO A 976 -27.44 -4.64 -21.96
C PRO A 976 -28.77 -5.35 -21.68
N GLY A 977 -28.88 -5.96 -20.50
CA GLY A 977 -30.08 -6.67 -20.07
C GLY A 977 -30.10 -6.88 -18.55
N PRO A 978 -31.19 -7.43 -18.00
CA PRO A 978 -31.38 -7.57 -16.55
C PRO A 978 -30.33 -8.47 -15.88
N HIS A 979 -29.67 -9.34 -16.65
CA HIS A 979 -28.64 -10.26 -16.16
C HIS A 979 -27.21 -9.83 -16.49
N THR A 980 -27.01 -8.65 -17.07
CA THR A 980 -25.71 -8.14 -17.52
C THR A 980 -25.47 -6.70 -17.04
N ASP A 981 -26.11 -6.32 -15.93
CA ASP A 981 -25.97 -4.98 -15.37
C ASP A 981 -24.51 -4.68 -14.99
N GLY A 982 -23.99 -3.56 -15.49
CA GLY A 982 -22.60 -3.15 -15.35
C GLY A 982 -21.60 -3.84 -16.30
N ILE A 983 -22.08 -4.64 -17.26
CA ILE A 983 -21.26 -5.32 -18.27
C ILE A 983 -21.45 -4.64 -19.64
N ALA A 984 -20.38 -4.09 -20.20
CA ALA A 984 -20.41 -3.45 -21.50
C ALA A 984 -20.24 -4.47 -22.65
N ALA A 985 -20.99 -4.28 -23.74
CA ALA A 985 -20.90 -5.17 -24.90
C ALA A 985 -19.49 -5.19 -25.54
N ASP A 986 -18.77 -4.07 -25.52
CA ASP A 986 -17.41 -3.98 -26.04
C ASP A 986 -16.39 -4.75 -25.19
N ASP A 987 -16.57 -4.76 -23.86
CA ASP A 987 -15.74 -5.55 -22.94
C ASP A 987 -15.98 -7.04 -23.14
N VAL A 988 -17.23 -7.42 -23.39
CA VAL A 988 -17.63 -8.79 -23.73
C VAL A 988 -17.01 -9.21 -25.06
N LEU A 989 -17.09 -8.38 -26.10
CA LEU A 989 -16.50 -8.71 -27.40
C LEU A 989 -14.97 -8.85 -27.29
N THR A 990 -14.31 -7.93 -26.58
CA THR A 990 -12.87 -8.06 -26.27
C THR A 990 -12.58 -9.38 -25.56
N SER A 991 -13.41 -9.75 -24.60
CA SER A 991 -13.31 -11.01 -23.87
C SER A 991 -13.51 -12.24 -24.75
N LEU A 992 -14.47 -12.21 -25.69
CA LEU A 992 -14.73 -13.29 -26.66
C LEU A 992 -13.53 -13.51 -27.58
N LEU A 993 -12.94 -12.43 -28.09
CA LEU A 993 -11.72 -12.50 -28.89
C LEU A 993 -10.57 -13.10 -28.08
N HIS A 994 -10.40 -12.68 -26.83
CA HIS A 994 -9.37 -13.22 -25.94
C HIS A 994 -9.55 -14.72 -25.67
N VAL A 995 -10.74 -15.16 -25.24
CA VAL A 995 -10.95 -16.58 -24.94
C VAL A 995 -10.86 -17.46 -26.19
N HIS A 996 -11.24 -16.94 -27.36
CA HIS A 996 -11.01 -17.60 -28.64
C HIS A 996 -9.51 -17.78 -28.92
N PHE A 997 -8.73 -16.71 -28.78
CA PHE A 997 -7.27 -16.75 -28.95
C PHE A 997 -6.64 -17.79 -28.04
N VAL A 998 -7.01 -17.78 -26.77
CA VAL A 998 -6.47 -18.70 -25.76
C VAL A 998 -6.86 -20.15 -26.07
N ARG A 999 -8.07 -20.43 -26.57
CA ARG A 999 -8.46 -21.78 -27.03
C ARG A 999 -7.64 -22.23 -28.23
N HIS A 1000 -7.47 -21.36 -29.21
CA HIS A 1000 -6.77 -21.67 -30.46
C HIS A 1000 -5.25 -21.81 -30.26
N VAL A 1001 -4.61 -20.84 -29.60
CA VAL A 1001 -3.15 -20.70 -29.60
C VAL A 1001 -2.54 -21.06 -28.24
N ALA A 1002 -2.64 -20.18 -27.25
CA ALA A 1002 -2.11 -20.34 -25.90
C ALA A 1002 -2.43 -19.07 -25.09
N VAL A 1003 -2.14 -19.10 -23.79
CA VAL A 1003 -2.02 -17.87 -22.99
C VAL A 1003 -0.74 -17.11 -23.42
N ASN A 1004 -0.83 -16.22 -24.41
CA ASN A 1004 0.30 -15.50 -25.01
C ASN A 1004 -0.11 -14.08 -25.48
N PHE A 1005 -0.07 -13.10 -24.57
CA PHE A 1005 -0.53 -11.73 -24.84
C PHE A 1005 0.21 -11.01 -25.99
N PRO A 1006 1.56 -11.06 -26.12
CA PRO A 1006 2.23 -10.42 -27.26
C PRO A 1006 1.78 -10.95 -28.63
N GLU A 1007 1.53 -12.27 -28.71
CA GLU A 1007 1.05 -12.89 -29.95
C GLU A 1007 -0.43 -12.56 -30.21
N GLU A 1008 -1.24 -12.43 -29.16
CA GLU A 1008 -2.64 -11.99 -29.25
C GLU A 1008 -2.76 -10.57 -29.81
N GLU A 1009 -1.97 -9.63 -29.29
CA GLU A 1009 -1.94 -8.23 -29.77
C GLU A 1009 -1.55 -8.15 -31.25
N LEU A 1010 -0.64 -9.02 -31.70
CA LEU A 1010 -0.24 -9.09 -33.10
C LEU A 1010 -1.38 -9.59 -34.00
N CYS A 1011 -2.10 -10.63 -33.57
CA CYS A 1011 -3.26 -11.16 -34.30
C CYS A 1011 -4.42 -10.15 -34.34
N LEU A 1012 -4.66 -9.40 -33.25
CA LEU A 1012 -5.64 -8.31 -33.22
C LEU A 1012 -5.27 -7.21 -34.24
N TYR A 1013 -3.99 -6.82 -34.29
CA TYR A 1013 -3.49 -5.88 -35.28
C TYR A 1013 -3.72 -6.36 -36.72
N LEU A 1014 -3.51 -7.65 -37.00
CA LEU A 1014 -3.77 -8.25 -38.31
C LEU A 1014 -5.26 -8.28 -38.67
N ALA A 1015 -6.14 -8.57 -37.70
CA ALA A 1015 -7.60 -8.50 -37.89
C ALA A 1015 -8.04 -7.06 -38.22
N ARG A 1016 -7.46 -6.06 -37.54
CA ARG A 1016 -7.67 -4.64 -37.84
C ARG A 1016 -7.22 -4.27 -39.25
N ALA A 1017 -6.07 -4.77 -39.70
CA ALA A 1017 -5.57 -4.54 -41.05
C ALA A 1017 -6.51 -5.14 -42.12
N ALA A 1018 -7.03 -6.34 -41.89
CA ALA A 1018 -8.03 -6.96 -42.74
C ALA A 1018 -9.34 -6.16 -42.78
N ALA A 1019 -9.82 -5.69 -41.62
CA ALA A 1019 -10.98 -4.82 -41.51
C ALA A 1019 -10.82 -3.52 -42.33
N LEU A 1020 -9.67 -2.85 -42.24
CA LEU A 1020 -9.36 -1.66 -43.05
C LEU A 1020 -9.41 -1.97 -44.55
N ALA A 1021 -8.81 -3.08 -44.97
CA ALA A 1021 -8.80 -3.49 -46.38
C ALA A 1021 -10.21 -3.85 -46.89
N PHE A 1022 -11.04 -4.48 -46.06
CA PHE A 1022 -12.44 -4.75 -46.36
C PHE A 1022 -13.24 -3.45 -46.51
N THR A 1023 -13.13 -2.52 -45.56
CA THR A 1023 -13.81 -1.22 -45.61
C THR A 1023 -13.37 -0.38 -46.83
N ALA A 1024 -12.09 -0.43 -47.21
CA ALA A 1024 -11.59 0.24 -48.39
C ALA A 1024 -12.16 -0.34 -49.71
N ARG A 1025 -12.34 -1.68 -49.77
CA ARG A 1025 -12.92 -2.37 -50.93
C ARG A 1025 -14.41 -2.10 -51.07
N THR A 1026 -15.16 -2.07 -49.97
CA THR A 1026 -16.61 -1.82 -49.99
C THR A 1026 -16.95 -0.37 -50.30
N ARG A 1027 -16.10 0.61 -49.94
CA ARG A 1027 -16.26 2.02 -50.33
C ARG A 1027 -15.93 2.32 -51.80
N ARG A 1028 -15.22 1.42 -52.49
CA ARG A 1028 -14.80 1.58 -53.90
C ARG A 1028 -15.71 0.86 -54.90
N ARG A 1029 -16.71 0.11 -54.44
CA ARG A 1029 -17.76 -0.44 -55.31
C ARG A 1029 -18.85 0.64 -55.45
N PRO A 1030 -19.12 1.14 -56.68
CA PRO A 1030 -20.19 2.09 -56.91
C PRO A 1030 -21.57 1.51 -56.58
#